data_AF-A0A3A0C3R6-F1
#
_entry.id   AF-A0A3A0C3R6-F1
#
_cell.length_a   1.000
_cell.length_b   1.000
_cell.length_c   1.000
_cell.angle_alpha   90.00
_cell.angle_beta   90.00
_cell.angle_gamma   90.00
#
_symmetry.space_group_name_H-M   'P 1'
#
loop_
_entity.id
_entity.type
_entity.pdbx_description
1 polymer ?
#
loop_
_entity_poly.entity_id
_entity_poly.type
_entity_poly.pdbx_seq_one_letter_code
_entity_poly.pdbx_strand_id
1 'polypeptide(L)'
;MAEPLLLPLEASCDLRLVGGKAAGLAKLWTAGCAVPRGLCITTVVYRRILEAAGCDVAAAWQELFHASDVEQAVVRLRVQRLLAEQPWPPGFTAELAGRLKSLEPAPGVRWAVRSSATNEDAATASAAGLYRTTLGCASEDVAQATRDCWISLWAPHVCQYLQRFGVNMIGPDMAVVIQPMLQAKAAGVAYSIHPSTGRRSQVVVNAVPGLAAPLVSGEASPDYYMVEIQDGVRPPIIRRKLLAKKVQQLVQDTGGLRTEAIPEPDQCRSSLSDSQLLELASFCKQIEQTCRHPVDLEWVWDAERLWVMQVRPITGVHPSDALTNDDCEWTRANLKETLPELPSPLGLSFLERFMEDHLIAHYRCLGCNIDEGVTSVRVRHGRPYLNLTLFYSFTVQLRGNPLLFTEQAGGESLSFMPPVKPLGWFHLLRAGYAMLREWRRVARWNGGHFAEMKKMAEVSRPDRLRDRSPQDLLDALAEMRRWLDRHEMTFGIVGGVAQSLQALSASLPGWLGPDWRVLLNASMQGQGVVVSAQHILRVAELADLARTERQVREWFLSPQWDAGEYRDALSHSQFLTVFDRYLEDYGHRAVGESDIMSPRIAEQPASVLAVVRAQVRGDATDSAGEVLRRQAARREEALEEIKRRVGHWPLRWWWFQWWYRRLNRFSALREANRHHLMYYSTAVRHLLLRFGDHLVEQGLLALREDLFYLALEEFEALCAGEQRNWKDLARARREEHSRYGLVQVPDTIRDWQEPIEGEEAGGSQGEGRQLRGVAISAGQAEGPVRIVRSPTDWGRVRQGDILVVPVIDPGLAPLFSVAAGLVAEMGGTLSHGAIMAREYGLPVLVNVPHVTQRLSENEQVKIDCTEGIVRRSAA
;
A
#
# COMPACT_ATOMS: atom_id res chain seq x y z
N MET A 1 4.13 -60.63 22.43
CA MET A 1 3.56 -60.67 21.06
C MET A 1 4.68 -60.30 20.10
N ALA A 2 4.83 -61.01 18.97
CA ALA A 2 5.86 -60.67 18.00
C ALA A 2 5.58 -59.27 17.41
N GLU A 3 6.58 -58.39 17.34
CA GLU A 3 6.43 -57.08 16.73
C GLU A 3 6.07 -57.23 15.23
N PRO A 4 5.07 -56.48 14.72
CA PRO A 4 4.57 -56.65 13.36
C PRO A 4 5.59 -56.15 12.32
N LEU A 5 5.78 -56.91 11.25
CA LEU A 5 6.68 -56.54 10.13
C LEU A 5 6.05 -55.53 9.18
N LEU A 6 4.73 -55.63 9.01
CA LEU A 6 3.92 -54.79 8.14
C LEU A 6 2.73 -54.25 8.94
N LEU A 7 2.43 -52.97 8.78
CA LEU A 7 1.25 -52.33 9.35
C LEU A 7 0.47 -51.60 8.25
N PRO A 8 -0.87 -51.64 8.27
CA PRO A 8 -1.65 -50.71 7.47
C PRO A 8 -1.35 -49.28 7.94
N LEU A 9 -1.34 -48.33 7.02
CA LEU A 9 -0.95 -46.95 7.31
C LEU A 9 -1.82 -46.33 8.41
N GLU A 10 -3.12 -46.64 8.43
CA GLU A 10 -4.07 -46.19 9.45
C GLU A 10 -3.77 -46.69 10.87
N ALA A 11 -3.01 -47.78 11.03
CA ALA A 11 -2.61 -48.33 12.33
C ALA A 11 -1.18 -47.92 12.74
N SER A 12 -0.50 -47.11 11.93
CA SER A 12 0.92 -46.79 12.08
C SER A 12 1.15 -45.60 13.04
N CYS A 13 0.71 -45.71 14.29
CA CYS A 13 0.73 -44.59 15.25
C CYS A 13 2.01 -44.50 16.11
N ASP A 14 2.80 -45.58 16.20
CA ASP A 14 4.01 -45.63 17.04
C ASP A 14 5.24 -45.12 16.29
N LEU A 15 5.70 -43.92 16.65
CA LEU A 15 6.88 -43.24 16.07
C LEU A 15 8.15 -44.11 16.06
N ARG A 16 8.38 -44.94 17.09
CA ARG A 16 9.58 -45.79 17.14
C ARG A 16 9.52 -46.94 16.14
N LEU A 17 8.31 -47.38 15.82
CA LEU A 17 8.05 -48.52 14.95
C LEU A 17 7.91 -48.12 13.48
N VAL A 18 7.37 -46.93 13.21
CA VAL A 18 6.94 -46.51 11.86
C VAL A 18 7.58 -45.21 11.37
N GLY A 19 8.35 -44.51 12.21
CA GLY A 19 8.96 -43.23 11.89
C GLY A 19 7.97 -42.06 11.80
N GLY A 20 8.51 -40.86 11.57
CA GLY A 20 7.75 -39.59 11.61
C GLY A 20 6.66 -39.49 10.54
N LYS A 21 7.01 -39.81 9.28
CA LYS A 21 6.11 -39.65 8.13
C LYS A 21 4.89 -40.56 8.22
N ALA A 22 5.09 -41.84 8.52
CA ALA A 22 3.99 -42.78 8.67
C ALA A 22 3.07 -42.42 9.84
N ALA A 23 3.63 -42.03 10.98
CA ALA A 23 2.87 -41.59 12.15
C ALA A 23 2.07 -40.30 11.89
N GLY A 24 2.66 -39.34 11.16
CA GLY A 24 1.98 -38.14 10.68
C GLY A 24 0.76 -38.48 9.82
N LEU A 25 0.92 -39.39 8.85
CA LEU A 25 -0.17 -39.82 7.97
C LEU A 25 -1.27 -40.59 8.72
N ALA A 26 -0.90 -41.48 9.64
CA ALA A 26 -1.86 -42.20 10.48
C ALA A 26 -2.70 -41.24 11.35
N LYS A 27 -2.08 -40.19 11.90
CA LYS A 27 -2.76 -39.16 12.68
C LYS A 27 -3.80 -38.41 11.85
N LEU A 28 -3.47 -38.05 10.61
CA LEU A 28 -4.39 -37.37 9.70
C LEU A 28 -5.54 -38.28 9.25
N TRP A 29 -5.24 -39.56 8.99
CA TRP A 29 -6.26 -40.56 8.70
C TRP A 29 -7.28 -40.65 9.85
N THR A 30 -6.79 -40.74 11.09
CA THR A 30 -7.63 -40.77 12.30
C THR A 30 -8.47 -39.51 12.46
N ALA A 31 -7.98 -38.36 12.00
CA ALA A 31 -8.71 -37.09 12.00
C ALA A 31 -9.74 -36.96 10.85
N GLY A 32 -9.87 -37.96 9.98
CA GLY A 32 -10.81 -37.96 8.85
C GLY A 32 -10.31 -37.24 7.60
N CYS A 33 -9.00 -36.91 7.52
CA CYS A 33 -8.42 -36.32 6.32
C CYS A 33 -8.29 -37.35 5.18
N ALA A 34 -8.41 -36.89 3.93
CA ALA A 34 -8.21 -37.71 2.75
C ALA A 34 -6.72 -38.03 2.55
N VAL A 35 -6.26 -39.14 3.14
CA VAL A 35 -4.91 -39.68 2.96
C VAL A 35 -5.01 -40.93 2.06
N PRO A 36 -4.10 -41.17 1.11
CA PRO A 36 -4.09 -42.41 0.34
C PRO A 36 -3.84 -43.62 1.23
N ARG A 37 -4.63 -44.70 1.04
CA ARG A 37 -4.39 -45.98 1.73
C ARG A 37 -2.98 -46.47 1.44
N GLY A 38 -2.37 -47.14 2.40
CA GLY A 38 -1.01 -47.59 2.23
C GLY A 38 -0.58 -48.61 3.27
N LEU A 39 0.68 -48.96 3.19
CA LEU A 39 1.35 -49.91 4.06
C LEU A 39 2.60 -49.25 4.64
N CYS A 40 2.95 -49.59 5.88
CA CYS A 40 4.23 -49.26 6.49
C CYS A 40 5.01 -50.56 6.73
N ILE A 41 6.20 -50.66 6.13
CA ILE A 41 7.23 -51.62 6.53
C ILE A 41 7.87 -51.07 7.80
N THR A 42 7.77 -51.80 8.90
CA THR A 42 8.21 -51.30 10.21
C THR A 42 9.73 -51.34 10.37
N THR A 43 10.25 -50.58 11.34
CA THR A 43 11.68 -50.58 11.70
C THR A 43 12.17 -51.96 12.16
N VAL A 44 11.27 -52.88 12.52
CA VAL A 44 11.59 -54.27 12.89
C VAL A 44 12.24 -55.02 11.75
N VAL A 45 11.77 -54.82 10.51
CA VAL A 45 12.33 -55.51 9.34
C VAL A 45 13.76 -55.06 9.11
N TYR A 46 14.00 -53.75 9.19
CA TYR A 46 15.32 -53.14 9.10
C TYR A 46 16.29 -53.68 10.17
N ARG A 47 15.87 -53.69 11.45
CA ARG A 47 16.68 -54.22 12.55
C ARG A 47 16.98 -55.71 12.39
N ARG A 48 15.98 -56.54 12.07
CA ARG A 48 16.18 -57.99 11.89
C ARG A 48 17.16 -58.34 10.78
N ILE A 49 17.18 -57.57 9.69
CA ILE A 49 18.13 -57.79 8.59
C ILE A 49 19.57 -57.55 9.05
N LEU A 50 19.81 -56.49 9.83
CA LEU A 50 21.13 -56.17 10.35
C LEU A 50 21.54 -57.13 11.49
N GLU A 51 20.61 -57.48 12.38
CA GLU A 51 20.84 -58.45 13.46
C GLU A 51 21.18 -59.85 12.92
N ALA A 52 20.51 -60.31 11.86
CA ALA A 52 20.81 -61.59 11.20
C ALA A 52 22.22 -61.62 10.59
N ALA A 53 22.78 -60.45 10.24
CA ALA A 53 24.15 -60.28 9.80
C ALA A 53 25.17 -60.11 10.95
N GLY A 54 24.72 -60.17 12.20
CA GLY A 54 25.55 -59.90 13.38
C GLY A 54 25.90 -58.42 13.58
N CYS A 55 25.15 -57.49 12.97
CA CYS A 55 25.36 -56.05 13.08
C CYS A 55 24.32 -55.43 14.02
N ASP A 56 24.75 -54.96 15.19
CA ASP A 56 23.94 -54.11 16.05
C ASP A 56 23.89 -52.68 15.48
N VAL A 57 22.70 -52.20 15.14
CA VAL A 57 22.46 -50.88 14.54
C VAL A 57 22.92 -49.75 15.46
N ALA A 58 22.62 -49.85 16.76
CA ALA A 58 22.97 -48.81 17.72
C ALA A 58 24.50 -48.74 17.87
N ALA A 59 25.16 -49.90 17.93
CA ALA A 59 26.61 -49.97 17.98
C ALA A 59 27.25 -49.41 16.70
N ALA A 60 26.69 -49.71 15.51
CA ALA A 60 27.20 -49.18 14.24
C ALA A 60 27.10 -47.66 14.15
N TRP A 61 26.02 -47.05 14.68
CA TRP A 61 25.90 -45.60 14.77
C TRP A 61 26.90 -44.98 15.74
N GLN A 62 27.11 -45.60 16.91
CA GLN A 62 28.10 -45.15 17.89
C GLN A 62 29.53 -45.23 17.32
N GLU A 63 29.86 -46.33 16.64
CA GLU A 63 31.14 -46.49 15.92
C GLU A 63 31.32 -45.36 14.91
N LEU A 64 30.29 -45.05 14.12
CA LEU A 64 30.33 -43.96 13.13
C LEU A 64 30.53 -42.59 13.77
N PHE A 65 29.82 -42.28 14.87
CA PHE A 65 29.92 -40.95 15.51
C PHE A 65 31.28 -40.70 16.20
N HIS A 66 31.99 -41.75 16.58
CA HIS A 66 33.31 -41.66 17.21
C HIS A 66 34.50 -41.88 16.26
N ALA A 67 34.24 -42.34 15.03
CA ALA A 67 35.24 -42.66 14.01
C ALA A 67 35.79 -41.41 13.29
N SER A 68 37.02 -41.52 12.78
CA SER A 68 37.58 -40.57 11.80
C SER A 68 36.87 -40.65 10.44
N ASP A 69 37.03 -39.65 9.56
CA ASP A 69 36.34 -39.61 8.25
C ASP A 69 36.55 -40.87 7.39
N VAL A 70 37.76 -41.47 7.45
CA VAL A 70 38.09 -42.70 6.72
C VAL A 70 37.38 -43.90 7.33
N GLU A 71 37.39 -44.02 8.65
CA GLU A 71 36.71 -45.10 9.39
C GLU A 71 35.19 -45.01 9.24
N GLN A 72 34.63 -43.79 9.22
CA GLN A 72 33.21 -43.56 8.94
C GLN A 72 32.80 -44.11 7.57
N ALA A 73 33.62 -43.89 6.54
CA ALA A 73 33.35 -44.44 5.21
C ALA A 73 33.32 -45.98 5.23
N VAL A 74 34.20 -46.61 6.00
CA VAL A 74 34.23 -48.07 6.18
C VAL A 74 32.95 -48.57 6.86
N VAL A 75 32.53 -47.94 7.96
CA VAL A 75 31.31 -48.31 8.68
C VAL A 75 30.08 -48.17 7.76
N ARG A 76 29.95 -47.03 7.06
CA ARG A 76 28.83 -46.81 6.13
C ARG A 76 28.78 -47.86 5.03
N LEU A 77 29.89 -48.10 4.34
CA LEU A 77 29.95 -49.07 3.24
C LEU A 77 29.68 -50.49 3.73
N ARG A 78 30.16 -50.85 4.93
CA ARG A 78 29.86 -52.14 5.59
C ARG A 78 28.35 -52.30 5.78
N VAL A 79 27.70 -51.34 6.43
CA VAL A 79 26.25 -51.43 6.71
C VAL A 79 25.41 -51.40 5.43
N GLN A 80 25.76 -50.53 4.47
CA GLN A 80 25.08 -50.47 3.17
C GLN A 80 25.16 -51.80 2.42
N ARG A 81 26.33 -52.46 2.45
CA ARG A 81 26.51 -53.78 1.85
C ARG A 81 25.64 -54.84 2.54
N LEU A 82 25.59 -54.84 3.87
CA LEU A 82 24.71 -55.75 4.63
C LEU A 82 23.24 -55.58 4.24
N LEU A 83 22.76 -54.33 4.17
CA LEU A 83 21.38 -54.03 3.74
C LEU A 83 21.08 -54.47 2.31
N ALA A 84 22.09 -54.46 1.43
CA ALA A 84 21.95 -54.86 0.04
C ALA A 84 21.97 -56.38 -0.16
N GLU A 85 22.76 -57.14 0.62
CA GLU A 85 23.05 -58.56 0.37
C GLU A 85 22.23 -59.52 1.24
N GLN A 86 21.80 -59.12 2.44
CA GLN A 86 21.12 -60.02 3.38
C GLN A 86 19.74 -60.49 2.88
N PRO A 87 19.34 -61.74 3.17
CA PRO A 87 18.02 -62.24 2.79
C PRO A 87 16.92 -61.57 3.61
N TRP A 88 15.72 -61.50 3.02
CA TRP A 88 14.54 -61.01 3.73
C TRP A 88 14.12 -61.98 4.85
N PRO A 89 13.46 -61.49 5.93
CA PRO A 89 12.90 -62.38 6.94
C PRO A 89 11.94 -63.43 6.33
N PRO A 90 11.89 -64.66 6.85
CA PRO A 90 11.05 -65.72 6.30
C PRO A 90 9.58 -65.28 6.15
N GLY A 91 9.00 -65.47 4.97
CA GLY A 91 7.60 -65.12 4.67
C GLY A 91 7.34 -63.64 4.33
N PHE A 92 8.30 -62.74 4.56
CA PHE A 92 8.10 -61.28 4.38
C PHE A 92 7.72 -60.90 2.95
N THR A 93 8.42 -61.40 1.93
CA THR A 93 8.18 -61.04 0.53
C THR A 93 6.81 -61.51 0.03
N ALA A 94 6.39 -62.71 0.45
CA ALA A 94 5.07 -63.25 0.14
C ALA A 94 3.96 -62.45 0.84
N GLU A 95 4.17 -62.08 2.12
CA GLU A 95 3.23 -61.23 2.85
C GLU A 95 3.11 -59.84 2.21
N LEU A 96 4.25 -59.21 1.88
CA LEU A 96 4.29 -57.91 1.21
C LEU A 96 3.54 -57.94 -0.12
N ALA A 97 3.83 -58.93 -0.98
CA ALA A 97 3.14 -59.08 -2.26
C ALA A 97 1.62 -59.28 -2.09
N GLY A 98 1.21 -60.08 -1.10
CA GLY A 98 -0.21 -60.28 -0.76
C GLY A 98 -0.90 -58.98 -0.30
N ARG A 99 -0.21 -58.19 0.54
CA ARG A 99 -0.71 -56.88 1.02
C ARG A 99 -0.81 -55.86 -0.10
N LEU A 100 0.22 -55.75 -0.96
CA LEU A 100 0.19 -54.85 -2.11
C LEU A 100 -0.97 -55.18 -3.05
N LYS A 101 -1.18 -56.47 -3.34
CA LYS A 101 -2.32 -56.92 -4.16
C LYS A 101 -3.67 -56.57 -3.54
N SER A 102 -3.79 -56.62 -2.21
CA SER A 102 -5.03 -56.22 -1.51
C SER A 102 -5.28 -54.72 -1.47
N LEU A 103 -4.23 -53.91 -1.67
CA LEU A 103 -4.28 -52.44 -1.67
C LEU A 103 -4.30 -51.86 -3.09
N GLU A 104 -4.20 -52.70 -4.12
CA GLU A 104 -4.16 -52.30 -5.53
C GLU A 104 -5.52 -51.73 -5.96
N PRO A 105 -5.61 -50.42 -6.29
CA PRO A 105 -6.87 -49.81 -6.70
C PRO A 105 -7.26 -50.21 -8.14
N ALA A 106 -6.28 -50.52 -8.98
CA ALA A 106 -6.47 -50.98 -10.36
C ALA A 106 -5.25 -51.79 -10.82
N PRO A 107 -5.42 -52.77 -11.73
CA PRO A 107 -4.31 -53.57 -12.24
C PRO A 107 -3.19 -52.72 -12.82
N GLY A 108 -1.95 -52.97 -12.39
CA GLY A 108 -0.77 -52.27 -12.89
C GLY A 108 -0.56 -50.90 -12.25
N VAL A 109 -1.12 -50.68 -11.06
CA VAL A 109 -0.82 -49.47 -10.27
C VAL A 109 0.68 -49.37 -9.99
N ARG A 110 1.22 -48.15 -10.03
CA ARG A 110 2.58 -47.88 -9.56
C ARG A 110 2.57 -47.40 -8.12
N TRP A 111 3.66 -47.65 -7.42
CA TRP A 111 3.81 -47.37 -6.00
C TRP A 111 4.82 -46.25 -5.74
N ALA A 112 4.51 -45.43 -4.74
CA ALA A 112 5.46 -44.54 -4.08
C ALA A 112 6.05 -45.28 -2.88
N VAL A 113 7.38 -45.39 -2.82
CA VAL A 113 8.15 -45.99 -1.72
C VAL A 113 8.93 -44.87 -1.05
N ARG A 114 8.51 -44.50 0.16
CA ARG A 114 8.95 -43.29 0.87
C ARG A 114 9.62 -43.67 2.18
N SER A 115 10.81 -43.15 2.43
CA SER A 115 11.47 -43.27 3.73
C SER A 115 10.62 -42.66 4.85
N SER A 116 10.65 -43.28 6.03
CA SER A 116 10.05 -42.75 7.27
C SER A 116 11.01 -43.06 8.42
N ALA A 117 11.99 -42.21 8.63
CA ALA A 117 12.97 -42.40 9.71
C ALA A 117 12.40 -42.00 11.08
N THR A 118 12.94 -42.59 12.16
CA THR A 118 12.49 -42.30 13.55
C THR A 118 12.83 -40.89 14.03
N ASN A 119 13.76 -40.22 13.35
CA ASN A 119 14.14 -38.82 13.58
C ASN A 119 13.55 -37.85 12.55
N GLU A 120 12.81 -38.35 11.55
CA GLU A 120 12.14 -37.53 10.55
C GLU A 120 10.90 -36.86 11.19
N ASP A 121 10.57 -35.65 10.76
CA ASP A 121 9.39 -34.88 11.22
C ASP A 121 9.32 -34.64 12.75
N ALA A 122 10.45 -34.73 13.47
CA ALA A 122 10.58 -34.36 14.88
C ALA A 122 10.70 -32.84 15.07
N ALA A 123 10.20 -32.32 16.20
CA ALA A 123 10.14 -30.87 16.50
C ALA A 123 11.50 -30.14 16.50
N THR A 124 12.62 -30.87 16.50
CA THR A 124 13.98 -30.33 16.64
C THR A 124 14.88 -30.54 15.41
N ALA A 125 14.41 -31.18 14.33
CA ALA A 125 15.25 -31.45 13.15
C ALA A 125 14.43 -31.50 11.84
N SER A 126 14.78 -30.65 10.87
CA SER A 126 14.22 -30.70 9.51
C SER A 126 15.09 -31.59 8.63
N ALA A 127 14.70 -32.86 8.47
CA ALA A 127 15.34 -33.81 7.56
C ALA A 127 14.80 -33.70 6.11
N ALA A 128 14.38 -32.50 5.68
CA ALA A 128 13.78 -32.28 4.37
C ALA A 128 14.76 -32.67 3.24
N GLY A 129 14.32 -33.57 2.34
CA GLY A 129 15.12 -34.06 1.22
C GLY A 129 16.34 -34.91 1.60
N LEU A 130 16.46 -35.31 2.88
CA LEU A 130 17.65 -35.99 3.37
C LEU A 130 17.75 -37.46 2.90
N TYR A 131 16.61 -38.13 2.85
CA TYR A 131 16.48 -39.56 2.56
C TYR A 131 15.88 -39.80 1.18
N ARG A 132 16.10 -41.00 0.64
CA ARG A 132 15.61 -41.37 -0.68
C ARG A 132 14.11 -41.67 -0.67
N THR A 133 13.42 -41.18 -1.69
CA THR A 133 12.05 -41.56 -2.05
C THR A 133 12.04 -42.02 -3.50
N THR A 134 11.35 -43.13 -3.78
CA THR A 134 11.22 -43.67 -5.13
C THR A 134 9.76 -43.61 -5.55
N LEU A 135 9.48 -42.99 -6.69
CA LEU A 135 8.13 -42.83 -7.24
C LEU A 135 7.98 -43.69 -8.50
N GLY A 136 6.77 -44.18 -8.78
CA GLY A 136 6.47 -44.91 -10.00
C GLY A 136 6.96 -46.37 -10.03
N CYS A 137 7.24 -47.00 -8.87
CA CYS A 137 7.71 -48.38 -8.82
C CYS A 137 6.65 -49.40 -9.26
N ALA A 138 7.06 -50.45 -9.95
CA ALA A 138 6.24 -51.66 -10.11
C ALA A 138 6.09 -52.38 -8.76
N SER A 139 5.07 -53.23 -8.61
CA SER A 139 4.86 -54.01 -7.38
C SER A 139 6.05 -54.92 -7.06
N GLU A 140 6.69 -55.47 -8.09
CA GLU A 140 7.88 -56.31 -8.02
C GLU A 140 9.14 -55.55 -7.57
N ASP A 141 9.22 -54.24 -7.83
CA ASP A 141 10.37 -53.40 -7.49
C ASP A 141 10.31 -52.84 -6.07
N VAL A 142 9.14 -52.89 -5.40
CA VAL A 142 8.92 -52.29 -4.07
C VAL A 142 9.92 -52.80 -3.03
N ALA A 143 10.24 -54.09 -3.07
CA ALA A 143 11.20 -54.68 -2.14
C ALA A 143 12.61 -54.09 -2.34
N GLN A 144 13.05 -53.91 -3.58
CA GLN A 144 14.35 -53.29 -3.87
C GLN A 144 14.35 -51.80 -3.51
N ALA A 145 13.28 -51.07 -3.86
CA ALA A 145 13.12 -49.66 -3.49
C ALA A 145 13.13 -49.45 -1.95
N THR A 146 12.64 -50.43 -1.18
CA THR A 146 12.71 -50.43 0.29
C THR A 146 14.17 -50.48 0.76
N ARG A 147 14.99 -51.37 0.17
CA ARG A 147 16.43 -51.42 0.49
C ARG A 147 17.14 -50.12 0.13
N ASP A 148 16.81 -49.55 -1.03
CA ASP A 148 17.37 -48.28 -1.47
C ASP A 148 17.07 -47.14 -0.49
N CYS A 149 15.88 -47.12 0.13
CA CYS A 149 15.56 -46.20 1.22
C CYS A 149 16.47 -46.42 2.43
N TRP A 150 16.63 -47.66 2.89
CA TRP A 150 17.50 -47.98 4.03
C TRP A 150 18.98 -47.67 3.76
N ILE A 151 19.48 -47.93 2.55
CA ILE A 151 20.85 -47.59 2.15
C ILE A 151 21.06 -46.07 2.18
N SER A 152 20.02 -45.30 1.82
CA SER A 152 20.09 -43.83 1.85
C SER A 152 20.27 -43.25 3.26
N LEU A 153 19.82 -43.96 4.31
CA LEU A 153 20.03 -43.58 5.71
C LEU A 153 21.52 -43.48 6.07
N TRP A 154 22.36 -44.25 5.40
CA TRP A 154 23.81 -44.33 5.62
C TRP A 154 24.62 -43.55 4.57
N ALA A 155 23.97 -42.68 3.78
CA ALA A 155 24.64 -41.88 2.78
C ALA A 155 25.54 -40.79 3.43
N PRO A 156 26.63 -40.36 2.76
CA PRO A 156 27.62 -39.45 3.36
C PRO A 156 27.00 -38.15 3.90
N HIS A 157 26.10 -37.53 3.14
CA HIS A 157 25.45 -36.27 3.51
C HIS A 157 24.51 -36.41 4.71
N VAL A 158 23.89 -37.59 4.88
CA VAL A 158 23.03 -37.91 6.02
C VAL A 158 23.85 -38.02 7.30
N CYS A 159 24.93 -38.79 7.28
CA CYS A 159 25.80 -38.96 8.44
C CYS A 159 26.40 -37.62 8.90
N GLN A 160 26.86 -36.79 7.96
CA GLN A 160 27.35 -35.44 8.25
C GLN A 160 26.28 -34.54 8.87
N TYR A 161 25.03 -34.65 8.40
CA TYR A 161 23.92 -33.91 8.99
C TYR A 161 23.66 -34.35 10.44
N LEU A 162 23.63 -35.65 10.72
CA LEU A 162 23.37 -36.18 12.06
C LEU A 162 24.47 -35.83 13.07
N GLN A 163 25.73 -35.76 12.64
CA GLN A 163 26.86 -35.36 13.49
C GLN A 163 26.72 -33.95 14.07
N ARG A 164 26.00 -33.04 13.40
CA ARG A 164 25.76 -31.67 13.91
C ARG A 164 24.97 -31.66 15.22
N PHE A 165 24.22 -32.72 15.50
CA PHE A 165 23.44 -32.88 16.73
C PHE A 165 24.23 -33.53 17.87
N GLY A 166 25.50 -33.88 17.65
CA GLY A 166 26.44 -34.36 18.65
C GLY A 166 26.58 -35.89 18.72
N VAL A 167 27.74 -36.36 19.22
CA VAL A 167 28.14 -37.77 19.25
C VAL A 167 27.31 -38.66 20.19
N ASN A 168 26.61 -38.06 21.16
CA ASN A 168 25.76 -38.78 22.11
C ASN A 168 24.33 -39.04 21.58
N MET A 169 24.06 -38.70 20.31
CA MET A 169 22.78 -38.97 19.67
C MET A 169 22.57 -40.47 19.47
N ILE A 170 21.33 -40.94 19.68
CA ILE A 170 20.91 -42.28 19.25
C ILE A 170 20.65 -42.19 17.75
N GLY A 171 21.36 -42.99 16.95
CA GLY A 171 21.16 -43.01 15.51
C GLY A 171 19.76 -43.53 15.12
N PRO A 172 19.20 -43.05 14.00
CA PRO A 172 17.84 -43.40 13.61
C PRO A 172 17.72 -44.82 13.07
N ASP A 173 16.51 -45.36 13.21
CA ASP A 173 16.01 -46.50 12.43
C ASP A 173 15.10 -45.96 11.31
N MET A 174 14.85 -46.78 10.29
CA MET A 174 13.99 -46.37 9.17
C MET A 174 12.91 -47.40 8.85
N ALA A 175 11.67 -46.94 8.96
CA ALA A 175 10.51 -47.57 8.35
C ALA A 175 10.33 -47.06 6.91
N VAL A 176 9.49 -47.74 6.13
CA VAL A 176 9.21 -47.38 4.74
C VAL A 176 7.71 -47.36 4.49
N VAL A 177 7.19 -46.23 4.02
CA VAL A 177 5.79 -46.04 3.64
C VAL A 177 5.61 -46.39 2.17
N ILE A 178 4.62 -47.22 1.88
CA ILE A 178 4.24 -47.62 0.54
C ILE A 178 2.80 -47.15 0.28
N GLN A 179 2.62 -46.31 -0.73
CA GLN A 179 1.32 -45.79 -1.14
C GLN A 179 1.13 -45.95 -2.65
N PRO A 180 -0.11 -46.20 -3.13
CA PRO A 180 -0.39 -46.18 -4.56
C PRO A 180 -0.19 -44.75 -5.07
N MET A 181 0.40 -44.62 -6.24
CA MET A 181 0.53 -43.33 -6.88
C MET A 181 -0.82 -42.84 -7.41
N LEU A 182 -1.11 -41.57 -7.16
CA LEU A 182 -2.34 -40.91 -7.62
C LEU A 182 -2.12 -40.25 -8.99
N GLN A 183 -3.18 -40.20 -9.79
CA GLN A 183 -3.20 -39.44 -11.05
C GLN A 183 -3.40 -37.95 -10.76
N ALA A 184 -2.31 -37.25 -10.50
CA ALA A 184 -2.32 -35.84 -10.14
C ALA A 184 -2.65 -34.94 -11.34
N LYS A 185 -3.67 -34.08 -11.20
CA LYS A 185 -3.87 -32.93 -12.10
C LYS A 185 -3.01 -31.75 -11.69
N ALA A 186 -2.92 -31.52 -10.38
CA ALA A 186 -2.01 -30.55 -9.79
C ALA A 186 -1.51 -31.09 -8.46
N ALA A 187 -0.31 -30.69 -8.07
CA ALA A 187 0.28 -31.05 -6.79
C ALA A 187 1.17 -29.93 -6.31
N GLY A 188 1.48 -29.94 -5.03
CA GLY A 188 2.28 -28.86 -4.48
C GLY A 188 2.49 -28.92 -2.98
N VAL A 189 2.88 -27.76 -2.47
CA VAL A 189 3.17 -27.53 -1.05
C VAL A 189 2.32 -26.37 -0.56
N ALA A 190 1.75 -26.49 0.64
CA ALA A 190 1.00 -25.43 1.30
C ALA A 190 1.52 -25.20 2.72
N TYR A 191 1.86 -23.95 3.03
CA TYR A 191 2.28 -23.53 4.36
C TYR A 191 1.10 -22.88 5.07
N SER A 192 0.76 -23.38 6.26
CA SER A 192 -0.38 -22.85 7.03
C SER A 192 -0.10 -21.48 7.66
N ILE A 193 1.13 -20.99 7.55
CA ILE A 193 1.63 -19.70 8.03
C ILE A 193 2.53 -19.13 6.92
N HIS A 194 2.60 -17.80 6.80
CA HIS A 194 3.53 -17.21 5.84
C HIS A 194 4.99 -17.52 6.23
N PRO A 195 5.80 -18.16 5.35
CA PRO A 195 7.10 -18.71 5.74
C PRO A 195 8.16 -17.65 6.07
N SER A 196 8.09 -16.45 5.46
CA SER A 196 9.02 -15.34 5.78
C SER A 196 8.52 -14.37 6.85
N THR A 197 7.25 -13.94 6.80
CA THR A 197 6.70 -12.93 7.72
C THR A 197 6.16 -13.53 9.02
N GLY A 198 5.91 -14.84 9.06
CA GLY A 198 5.30 -15.49 10.22
C GLY A 198 3.81 -15.19 10.40
N ARG A 199 3.13 -14.64 9.39
CA ARG A 199 1.72 -14.29 9.49
C ARG A 199 0.82 -15.50 9.60
N ARG A 200 0.15 -15.64 10.75
CA ARG A 200 -0.78 -16.73 11.03
C ARG A 200 -2.03 -16.69 10.18
N SER A 201 -2.50 -15.52 9.76
CA SER A 201 -3.72 -15.42 8.95
C SER A 201 -3.48 -15.75 7.48
N GLN A 202 -2.24 -16.04 7.06
CA GLN A 202 -1.90 -16.26 5.66
C GLN A 202 -1.49 -17.71 5.41
N VAL A 203 -2.11 -18.32 4.40
CA VAL A 203 -1.71 -19.60 3.82
C VAL A 203 -1.01 -19.34 2.51
N VAL A 204 0.20 -19.87 2.36
CA VAL A 204 0.98 -19.78 1.13
C VAL A 204 0.95 -21.11 0.41
N VAL A 205 0.59 -21.12 -0.87
CA VAL A 205 0.49 -22.33 -1.69
C VAL A 205 1.42 -22.20 -2.88
N ASN A 206 2.27 -23.20 -3.09
CA ASN A 206 3.03 -23.39 -4.30
C ASN A 206 2.44 -24.58 -5.06
N ALA A 207 2.08 -24.42 -6.33
CA ALA A 207 1.48 -25.49 -7.13
C ALA A 207 2.13 -25.65 -8.51
N VAL A 208 2.18 -26.89 -8.97
CA VAL A 208 2.55 -27.27 -10.34
C VAL A 208 1.51 -28.24 -10.92
N PRO A 209 1.33 -28.28 -12.24
CA PRO A 209 0.54 -29.31 -12.90
C PRO A 209 1.25 -30.67 -12.81
N GLY A 210 0.47 -31.74 -12.72
CA GLY A 210 0.99 -33.09 -12.54
C GLY A 210 1.55 -33.33 -11.13
N LEU A 211 2.62 -34.12 -11.02
CA LEU A 211 3.26 -34.53 -9.78
C LEU A 211 4.23 -33.47 -9.24
N ALA A 212 4.31 -33.34 -7.91
CA ALA A 212 5.12 -32.31 -7.23
C ALA A 212 6.64 -32.61 -7.15
N ALA A 213 7.13 -33.73 -7.67
CA ALA A 213 8.55 -34.09 -7.54
C ALA A 213 9.52 -33.05 -8.15
N PRO A 214 9.24 -32.43 -9.32
CA PRO A 214 10.06 -31.35 -9.88
C PRO A 214 10.02 -30.06 -9.03
N LEU A 215 8.92 -29.82 -8.31
CA LEU A 215 8.82 -28.68 -7.39
C LEU A 215 9.72 -28.87 -6.17
N VAL A 216 9.67 -30.06 -5.55
CA VAL A 216 10.45 -30.37 -4.33
C VAL A 216 11.96 -30.41 -4.63
N SER A 217 12.36 -30.81 -5.84
CA SER A 217 13.76 -30.82 -6.30
C SER A 217 14.25 -29.46 -6.80
N GLY A 218 13.37 -28.47 -6.97
CA GLY A 218 13.71 -27.15 -7.49
C GLY A 218 13.91 -27.08 -9.01
N GLU A 219 13.53 -28.12 -9.75
CA GLU A 219 13.62 -28.21 -11.21
C GLU A 219 12.49 -27.46 -11.93
N ALA A 220 11.36 -27.21 -11.25
CA ALA A 220 10.21 -26.50 -11.79
C ALA A 220 9.88 -25.23 -10.99
N SER A 221 9.54 -24.14 -11.68
CA SER A 221 8.99 -22.92 -11.07
C SER A 221 7.49 -23.09 -10.82
N PRO A 222 7.01 -23.02 -9.56
CA PRO A 222 5.59 -23.15 -9.24
C PRO A 222 4.81 -21.86 -9.48
N ASP A 223 3.50 -22.00 -9.60
CA ASP A 223 2.61 -20.89 -9.28
C ASP A 223 2.63 -20.63 -7.78
N TYR A 224 2.70 -19.36 -7.39
CA TYR A 224 2.66 -18.92 -6.01
C TYR A 224 1.33 -18.26 -5.71
N TYR A 225 0.66 -18.73 -4.66
CA TYR A 225 -0.60 -18.17 -4.18
C TYR A 225 -0.50 -17.80 -2.70
N MET A 226 -1.18 -16.74 -2.32
CA MET A 226 -1.34 -16.33 -0.93
C MET A 226 -2.82 -16.11 -0.62
N VAL A 227 -3.33 -16.83 0.37
CA VAL A 227 -4.74 -16.77 0.80
C VAL A 227 -4.80 -16.28 2.24
N GLU A 228 -5.61 -15.26 2.48
CA GLU A 228 -5.91 -14.74 3.81
C GLU A 228 -7.12 -15.47 4.40
N ILE A 229 -6.93 -16.07 5.58
CA ILE A 229 -7.94 -16.74 6.40
C ILE A 229 -7.90 -16.12 7.80
N GLN A 230 -8.94 -15.36 8.14
CA GLN A 230 -9.09 -14.73 9.45
C GLN A 230 -10.28 -15.29 10.22
N ASP A 231 -10.15 -15.38 11.54
CA ASP A 231 -11.24 -15.78 12.41
C ASP A 231 -12.41 -14.79 12.31
N GLY A 232 -13.57 -15.29 11.89
CA GLY A 232 -14.80 -14.50 11.75
C GLY A 232 -15.03 -13.85 10.38
N VAL A 233 -14.04 -13.84 9.49
CA VAL A 233 -14.21 -13.37 8.10
C VAL A 233 -14.38 -14.59 7.19
N ARG A 234 -15.58 -14.77 6.64
CA ARG A 234 -15.87 -15.77 5.60
C ARG A 234 -16.51 -15.09 4.39
N PRO A 235 -16.13 -15.45 3.15
CA PRO A 235 -15.18 -16.50 2.77
C PRO A 235 -13.69 -16.06 2.89
N PRO A 236 -12.72 -17.01 2.86
CA PRO A 236 -11.31 -16.69 2.68
C PRO A 236 -11.06 -15.84 1.42
N ILE A 237 -9.99 -15.05 1.43
CA ILE A 237 -9.69 -14.09 0.35
C ILE A 237 -8.35 -14.43 -0.29
N ILE A 238 -8.32 -14.61 -1.62
CA ILE A 238 -7.07 -14.73 -2.37
C ILE A 238 -6.41 -13.35 -2.39
N ARG A 239 -5.25 -13.21 -1.74
CA ARG A 239 -4.48 -11.97 -1.70
C ARG A 239 -3.60 -11.83 -2.92
N ARG A 240 -2.85 -12.88 -3.25
CA ARG A 240 -1.82 -12.82 -4.30
C ARG A 240 -1.82 -14.08 -5.14
N LYS A 241 -1.59 -13.91 -6.43
CA LYS A 241 -1.48 -14.98 -7.42
C LYS A 241 -0.38 -14.60 -8.40
N LEU A 242 0.76 -15.27 -8.33
CA LEU A 242 1.88 -15.10 -9.26
C LEU A 242 2.02 -16.40 -10.06
N LEU A 243 1.85 -16.32 -11.37
CA LEU A 243 1.84 -17.49 -12.23
C LEU A 243 3.21 -17.67 -12.89
N ALA A 244 3.81 -18.85 -12.72
CA ALA A 244 5.03 -19.20 -13.42
C ALA A 244 4.72 -19.69 -14.83
N LYS A 245 5.66 -19.48 -15.77
CA LYS A 245 5.62 -20.12 -17.08
C LYS A 245 6.07 -21.57 -16.95
N LYS A 246 5.15 -22.50 -17.15
CA LYS A 246 5.35 -23.95 -16.93
C LYS A 246 5.40 -24.65 -18.28
N VAL A 247 6.60 -25.05 -18.71
CA VAL A 247 6.82 -25.62 -20.05
C VAL A 247 6.57 -27.12 -20.09
N GLN A 248 6.74 -27.80 -18.95
CA GLN A 248 6.61 -29.25 -18.84
C GLN A 248 5.93 -29.64 -17.53
N GLN A 249 5.32 -30.82 -17.51
CA GLN A 249 4.72 -31.45 -16.33
C GLN A 249 5.21 -32.89 -16.17
N LEU A 250 5.34 -33.33 -14.92
CA LEU A 250 5.63 -34.72 -14.62
C LEU A 250 4.31 -35.47 -14.41
N VAL A 251 4.06 -36.49 -15.21
CA VAL A 251 2.87 -37.34 -15.10
C VAL A 251 3.26 -38.80 -14.91
N GLN A 252 2.27 -39.61 -14.57
CA GLN A 252 2.43 -41.05 -14.47
C GLN A 252 1.48 -41.78 -15.40
N ASP A 253 1.99 -42.80 -16.07
CA ASP A 253 1.20 -43.80 -16.76
C ASP A 253 1.52 -45.23 -16.25
N THR A 254 0.98 -46.24 -16.92
CA THR A 254 1.27 -47.65 -16.61
C THR A 254 2.72 -48.03 -16.91
N GLY A 255 3.45 -47.26 -17.73
CA GLY A 255 4.87 -47.45 -18.05
C GLY A 255 5.83 -46.81 -17.03
N GLY A 256 5.36 -45.90 -16.19
CA GLY A 256 6.14 -45.26 -15.14
C GLY A 256 5.96 -43.74 -15.11
N LEU A 257 7.01 -43.03 -14.70
CA LEU A 257 7.04 -41.57 -14.72
C LEU A 257 7.48 -41.08 -16.10
N ARG A 258 6.79 -40.07 -16.63
CA ARG A 258 7.18 -39.39 -17.87
C ARG A 258 6.99 -37.88 -17.76
N THR A 259 7.88 -37.15 -18.39
CA THR A 259 7.76 -35.69 -18.52
C THR A 259 7.08 -35.36 -19.83
N GLU A 260 6.02 -34.56 -19.78
CA GLU A 260 5.26 -34.11 -20.95
C GLU A 260 5.39 -32.60 -21.13
N ALA A 261 5.40 -32.15 -22.39
CA ALA A 261 5.34 -30.72 -22.70
C ALA A 261 3.92 -30.18 -22.49
N ILE A 262 3.82 -29.00 -21.86
CA ILE A 262 2.55 -28.28 -21.70
C ILE A 262 2.35 -27.40 -22.96
N PRO A 263 1.17 -27.46 -23.60
CA PRO A 263 0.85 -26.60 -24.75
C PRO A 263 1.05 -25.12 -24.41
N GLU A 264 1.64 -24.34 -25.33
CA GLU A 264 1.88 -22.89 -25.16
C GLU A 264 0.73 -22.08 -24.51
N PRO A 265 -0.56 -22.23 -24.92
CA PRO A 265 -1.65 -21.47 -24.30
C PRO A 265 -1.89 -21.79 -22.82
N ASP A 266 -1.46 -22.97 -22.35
CA ASP A 266 -1.66 -23.41 -20.97
C ASP A 266 -0.45 -23.15 -20.06
N GLN A 267 0.72 -22.79 -20.63
CA GLN A 267 1.96 -22.60 -19.86
C GLN A 267 1.87 -21.49 -18.81
N CYS A 268 1.06 -20.45 -19.07
CA CYS A 268 0.84 -19.33 -18.15
C CYS A 268 -0.50 -19.43 -17.39
N ARG A 269 -1.24 -20.54 -17.53
CA ARG A 269 -2.50 -20.73 -16.80
C ARG A 269 -2.24 -21.14 -15.36
N SER A 270 -3.18 -20.80 -14.50
CA SER A 270 -3.18 -21.17 -13.08
C SER A 270 -3.31 -22.69 -12.93
N SER A 271 -2.43 -23.30 -12.14
CA SER A 271 -2.46 -24.74 -11.85
C SER A 271 -3.67 -25.15 -11.01
N LEU A 272 -4.26 -24.22 -10.26
CA LEU A 272 -5.49 -24.42 -9.49
C LEU A 272 -6.56 -23.42 -9.91
N SER A 273 -7.83 -23.81 -9.86
CA SER A 273 -8.94 -22.84 -9.88
C SER A 273 -9.03 -22.10 -8.54
N ASP A 274 -9.68 -20.93 -8.54
CA ASP A 274 -9.85 -20.14 -7.33
C ASP A 274 -10.64 -20.89 -6.25
N SER A 275 -11.63 -21.71 -6.64
CA SER A 275 -12.37 -22.56 -5.70
C SER A 275 -11.50 -23.65 -5.08
N GLN A 276 -10.65 -24.31 -5.88
CA GLN A 276 -9.71 -25.33 -5.40
C GLN A 276 -8.68 -24.72 -4.45
N LEU A 277 -8.16 -23.54 -4.77
CA LEU A 277 -7.21 -22.82 -3.93
C LEU A 277 -7.80 -22.45 -2.56
N LEU A 278 -9.04 -21.92 -2.54
CA LEU A 278 -9.73 -21.56 -1.30
C LEU A 278 -10.04 -22.79 -0.44
N GLU A 279 -10.42 -23.91 -1.06
CA GLU A 279 -10.63 -25.20 -0.39
C GLU A 279 -9.33 -25.73 0.22
N LEU A 280 -8.25 -25.78 -0.56
CA LEU A 280 -6.92 -26.20 -0.09
C LEU A 280 -6.43 -25.34 1.08
N ALA A 281 -6.57 -24.02 0.99
CA ALA A 281 -6.12 -23.12 2.05
C ALA A 281 -6.93 -23.33 3.35
N SER A 282 -8.25 -23.49 3.24
CA SER A 282 -9.12 -23.80 4.38
C SER A 282 -8.77 -25.14 5.00
N PHE A 283 -8.49 -26.15 4.18
CA PHE A 283 -8.10 -27.47 4.62
C PHE A 283 -6.72 -27.47 5.32
N CYS A 284 -5.75 -26.72 4.80
CA CYS A 284 -4.45 -26.51 5.43
C CYS A 284 -4.61 -25.94 6.86
N LYS A 285 -5.54 -25.00 7.06
CA LYS A 285 -5.88 -24.46 8.39
C LYS A 285 -6.55 -25.47 9.31
N GLN A 286 -7.40 -26.35 8.80
CA GLN A 286 -8.00 -27.43 9.59
C GLN A 286 -6.93 -28.43 10.07
N ILE A 287 -5.94 -28.73 9.21
CA ILE A 287 -4.80 -29.58 9.57
C ILE A 287 -3.95 -28.90 10.64
N GLU A 288 -3.63 -27.61 10.51
CA GLU A 288 -2.92 -26.84 11.54
C GLU A 288 -3.63 -26.95 12.91
N GLN A 289 -4.94 -26.77 12.95
CA GLN A 289 -5.75 -26.88 14.18
C GLN A 289 -5.68 -28.29 14.78
N THR A 290 -5.73 -29.32 13.94
CA THR A 290 -5.60 -30.74 14.34
C THR A 290 -4.19 -31.03 14.89
N CYS A 291 -3.16 -30.46 14.28
CA CYS A 291 -1.76 -30.64 14.66
C CYS A 291 -1.37 -29.78 15.88
N ARG A 292 -2.06 -28.66 16.12
CA ARG A 292 -1.80 -27.64 17.16
C ARG A 292 -0.46 -26.90 16.98
N HIS A 293 0.06 -26.89 15.77
CA HIS A 293 1.26 -26.13 15.38
C HIS A 293 1.17 -25.83 13.87
N PRO A 294 1.88 -24.79 13.37
CA PRO A 294 1.94 -24.51 11.94
C PRO A 294 2.46 -25.70 11.14
N VAL A 295 1.91 -25.91 9.95
CA VAL A 295 2.20 -27.08 9.13
C VAL A 295 2.66 -26.72 7.71
N ASP A 296 3.61 -27.50 7.23
CA ASP A 296 4.01 -27.64 5.83
C ASP A 296 3.32 -28.89 5.28
N LEU A 297 2.40 -28.70 4.34
CA LEU A 297 1.51 -29.71 3.79
C LEU A 297 1.90 -30.03 2.34
N GLU A 298 2.29 -31.27 2.07
CA GLU A 298 2.37 -31.79 0.70
C GLU A 298 1.03 -32.38 0.29
N TRP A 299 0.55 -31.97 -0.87
CA TRP A 299 -0.79 -32.30 -1.33
C TRP A 299 -0.83 -32.66 -2.82
N VAL A 300 -1.85 -33.43 -3.20
CA VAL A 300 -2.17 -33.79 -4.58
C VAL A 300 -3.65 -33.56 -4.82
N TRP A 301 -3.99 -32.95 -5.94
CA TRP A 301 -5.35 -32.84 -6.45
C TRP A 301 -5.51 -33.77 -7.65
N ASP A 302 -6.43 -34.74 -7.56
CA ASP A 302 -6.71 -35.67 -8.66
C ASP A 302 -7.88 -35.18 -9.54
N ALA A 303 -8.64 -36.07 -10.17
CA ALA A 303 -9.81 -35.65 -10.94
C ALA A 303 -10.98 -35.18 -10.07
N GLU A 304 -11.08 -35.63 -8.82
CA GLU A 304 -12.26 -35.55 -7.98
C GLU A 304 -12.03 -34.77 -6.68
N ARG A 305 -10.85 -34.93 -6.04
CA ARG A 305 -10.61 -34.40 -4.70
C ARG A 305 -9.15 -34.12 -4.37
N LEU A 306 -8.99 -33.43 -3.24
CA LEU A 306 -7.72 -33.17 -2.58
C LEU A 306 -7.26 -34.35 -1.72
N TRP A 307 -5.97 -34.67 -1.79
CA TRP A 307 -5.30 -35.70 -0.99
C TRP A 307 -4.09 -35.15 -0.27
N VAL A 308 -3.87 -35.61 0.97
CA VAL A 308 -2.68 -35.31 1.76
C VAL A 308 -1.62 -36.37 1.57
N MET A 309 -0.43 -35.94 1.16
CA MET A 309 0.71 -36.82 0.91
C MET A 309 1.73 -36.80 2.06
N GLN A 310 1.87 -35.67 2.75
CA GLN A 310 2.72 -35.51 3.93
C GLN A 310 2.34 -34.26 4.72
N VAL A 311 2.54 -34.26 6.03
CA VAL A 311 2.45 -33.07 6.89
C VAL A 311 3.67 -32.99 7.78
N ARG A 312 4.30 -31.81 7.83
CA ARG A 312 5.48 -31.53 8.66
C ARG A 312 5.25 -30.31 9.55
N PRO A 313 5.81 -30.27 10.77
CA PRO A 313 5.82 -29.04 11.57
C PRO A 313 6.75 -28.00 10.93
N ILE A 314 6.30 -26.75 10.84
CA ILE A 314 7.19 -25.64 10.44
C ILE A 314 7.99 -25.21 11.67
N THR A 315 9.31 -25.38 11.60
CA THR A 315 10.26 -25.00 12.65
C THR A 315 11.06 -23.76 12.22
N GLY A 316 11.32 -22.84 13.14
CA GLY A 316 12.09 -21.62 12.87
C GLY A 316 11.30 -20.38 12.43
N VAL A 317 9.98 -20.51 12.18
CA VAL A 317 9.11 -19.35 11.92
C VAL A 317 8.41 -18.94 13.21
N HIS A 318 8.66 -17.71 13.66
CA HIS A 318 7.96 -17.14 14.81
C HIS A 318 6.62 -16.55 14.35
N PRO A 319 5.50 -17.01 14.90
CA PRO A 319 4.22 -16.46 14.51
C PRO A 319 4.08 -15.00 14.91
N SER A 320 3.64 -14.18 13.96
CA SER A 320 3.48 -12.74 14.10
C SER A 320 2.11 -12.31 13.58
N ASP A 321 1.49 -11.36 14.27
CA ASP A 321 0.29 -10.66 13.81
C ASP A 321 0.63 -9.27 13.25
N ALA A 322 1.92 -8.94 13.15
CA ALA A 322 2.41 -7.63 12.75
C ALA A 322 2.15 -7.33 11.26
N LEU A 323 1.80 -6.07 10.99
CA LEU A 323 1.68 -5.57 9.64
C LEU A 323 3.03 -5.39 8.93
N THR A 324 3.07 -5.63 7.62
CA THR A 324 4.18 -5.23 6.75
C THR A 324 3.66 -4.31 5.65
N ASN A 325 4.55 -3.62 4.94
CA ASN A 325 4.16 -2.76 3.82
C ASN A 325 3.41 -3.52 2.72
N ASP A 326 3.73 -4.80 2.52
CA ASP A 326 3.09 -5.67 1.52
C ASP A 326 1.65 -6.05 1.90
N ASP A 327 1.21 -5.67 3.10
CA ASP A 327 -0.14 -5.87 3.61
C ASP A 327 -0.93 -4.57 3.75
N CYS A 328 -0.33 -3.44 3.34
CA CYS A 328 -0.94 -2.13 3.39
C CYS A 328 -1.61 -1.75 2.06
N GLU A 329 -2.79 -1.14 2.13
CA GLU A 329 -3.35 -0.41 1.00
C GLU A 329 -2.84 1.03 1.07
N TRP A 330 -2.50 1.58 -0.08
CA TRP A 330 -1.96 2.92 -0.17
C TRP A 330 -2.82 3.78 -1.08
N THR A 331 -2.98 5.06 -0.73
CA THR A 331 -3.76 6.01 -1.52
C THR A 331 -2.97 7.27 -1.78
N ARG A 332 -3.06 7.80 -3.00
CA ARG A 332 -2.54 9.13 -3.33
C ARG A 332 -3.60 10.22 -3.31
N ALA A 333 -4.85 9.92 -2.93
CA ALA A 333 -5.97 10.84 -3.10
C ALA A 333 -5.75 12.19 -2.40
N ASN A 334 -5.35 12.16 -1.13
CA ASN A 334 -5.06 13.39 -0.38
C ASN A 334 -3.81 14.13 -0.89
N LEU A 335 -2.79 13.37 -1.31
CA LEU A 335 -1.53 13.94 -1.78
C LEU A 335 -1.68 14.60 -3.15
N LYS A 336 -2.57 14.10 -4.02
CA LYS A 336 -2.91 14.70 -5.33
C LYS A 336 -3.48 16.12 -5.21
N GLU A 337 -4.13 16.46 -4.08
CA GLU A 337 -4.66 17.80 -3.79
C GLU A 337 -3.66 18.77 -3.18
N THR A 338 -2.53 18.27 -2.71
CA THR A 338 -1.56 19.06 -1.95
C THR A 338 -0.27 19.24 -2.75
N LEU A 339 0.15 18.20 -3.46
CA LEU A 339 1.35 18.15 -4.26
C LEU A 339 1.01 18.18 -5.76
N PRO A 340 1.93 18.65 -6.62
CA PRO A 340 1.76 18.53 -8.05
C PRO A 340 1.69 17.06 -8.48
N GLU A 341 1.19 16.79 -9.69
CA GLU A 341 1.06 15.42 -10.21
C GLU A 341 2.39 14.64 -10.16
N LEU A 342 3.51 15.33 -10.40
CA LEU A 342 4.86 14.80 -10.25
C LEU A 342 5.70 15.76 -9.41
N PRO A 343 5.81 15.51 -8.09
CA PRO A 343 6.69 16.27 -7.22
C PRO A 343 8.16 16.07 -7.59
N SER A 344 9.01 16.95 -7.07
CA SER A 344 10.45 16.85 -7.21
C SER A 344 11.02 15.73 -6.32
N PRO A 345 12.10 15.03 -6.72
CA PRO A 345 12.80 14.08 -5.84
C PRO A 345 13.17 14.66 -4.46
N LEU A 346 13.57 15.92 -4.42
CA LEU A 346 13.83 16.63 -3.17
C LEU A 346 12.55 16.78 -2.33
N GLY A 347 11.43 17.15 -2.96
CA GLY A 347 10.13 17.27 -2.31
C GLY A 347 9.59 15.94 -1.78
N LEU A 348 9.81 14.84 -2.50
CA LEU A 348 9.40 13.49 -2.09
C LEU A 348 10.16 13.00 -0.86
N SER A 349 11.49 13.10 -0.87
CA SER A 349 12.34 12.73 0.28
C SER A 349 12.07 13.61 1.49
N PHE A 350 11.84 14.91 1.27
CA PHE A 350 11.40 15.81 2.34
C PHE A 350 10.03 15.39 2.92
N LEU A 351 9.05 15.02 2.07
CA LEU A 351 7.75 14.54 2.52
C LEU A 351 7.88 13.28 3.38
N GLU A 352 8.65 12.28 2.93
CA GLU A 352 8.87 11.03 3.67
C GLU A 352 9.41 11.32 5.08
N ARG A 353 10.45 12.15 5.18
CA ARG A 353 11.04 12.57 6.45
C ARG A 353 10.05 13.37 7.30
N PHE A 354 9.33 14.33 6.69
CA PHE A 354 8.35 15.16 7.38
C PHE A 354 7.23 14.33 8.01
N MET A 355 6.70 13.36 7.26
CA MET A 355 5.66 12.46 7.74
C MET A 355 6.14 11.64 8.95
N GLU A 356 7.36 11.13 8.89
CA GLU A 356 7.94 10.33 9.98
C GLU A 356 8.19 11.17 11.25
N ASP A 357 8.89 12.30 11.09
CA ASP A 357 9.34 13.15 12.20
C ASP A 357 8.20 13.94 12.84
N HIS A 358 7.20 14.38 12.06
CA HIS A 358 6.17 15.31 12.54
C HIS A 358 4.75 14.73 12.61
N LEU A 359 4.45 13.60 12.00
CA LEU A 359 3.14 12.95 12.15
C LEU A 359 3.25 11.61 12.88
N ILE A 360 4.06 10.69 12.37
CA ILE A 360 4.16 9.33 12.92
C ILE A 360 4.75 9.34 14.33
N ALA A 361 5.78 10.15 14.59
CA ALA A 361 6.34 10.32 15.93
C ALA A 361 5.29 10.76 16.99
N HIS A 362 4.31 11.59 16.60
CA HIS A 362 3.23 12.01 17.50
C HIS A 362 2.26 10.87 17.80
N TYR A 363 1.90 10.04 16.81
CA TYR A 363 1.09 8.84 17.05
C TYR A 363 1.80 7.84 17.98
N ARG A 364 3.12 7.67 17.86
CA ARG A 364 3.91 6.90 18.84
C ARG A 364 3.80 7.48 20.24
N CYS A 365 3.86 8.80 20.37
CA CYS A 365 3.71 9.50 21.66
C CYS A 365 2.31 9.37 22.27
N LEU A 366 1.26 9.20 21.44
CA LEU A 366 -0.08 8.85 21.89
C LEU A 366 -0.18 7.39 22.40
N GLY A 367 0.85 6.58 22.17
CA GLY A 367 0.88 5.17 22.52
C GLY A 367 0.29 4.25 21.45
N CYS A 368 0.09 4.74 20.23
CA CYS A 368 -0.32 3.88 19.12
C CYS A 368 0.82 2.92 18.75
N ASN A 369 0.49 1.64 18.58
CA ASN A 369 1.40 0.64 18.06
C ASN A 369 1.56 0.82 16.54
N ILE A 370 2.81 0.79 16.09
CA ILE A 370 3.19 0.78 14.68
C ILE A 370 4.12 -0.40 14.50
N ASP A 371 3.72 -1.33 13.64
CA ASP A 371 4.49 -2.54 13.40
C ASP A 371 5.80 -2.22 12.66
N GLU A 372 6.84 -3.00 12.95
CA GLU A 372 8.17 -2.81 12.41
C GLU A 372 8.19 -3.02 10.89
N GLY A 373 8.82 -2.11 10.15
CA GLY A 373 8.86 -2.13 8.69
C GLY A 373 7.67 -1.47 7.99
N VAL A 374 6.62 -1.04 8.72
CA VAL A 374 5.51 -0.27 8.15
C VAL A 374 5.92 1.20 7.99
N THR A 375 5.80 1.71 6.77
CA THR A 375 6.12 3.11 6.43
C THR A 375 4.85 3.92 6.17
N SER A 376 4.92 5.23 6.37
CA SER A 376 3.77 6.13 6.21
C SER A 376 3.55 6.58 4.77
N VAL A 377 4.61 6.62 3.97
CA VAL A 377 4.61 7.02 2.57
C VAL A 377 5.35 6.00 1.73
N ARG A 378 4.87 5.77 0.52
CA ARG A 378 5.52 4.95 -0.51
C ARG A 378 5.53 5.71 -1.83
N VAL A 379 6.66 5.76 -2.51
CA VAL A 379 6.79 6.40 -3.82
C VAL A 379 6.72 5.36 -4.94
N ARG A 380 5.88 5.59 -5.94
CA ARG A 380 5.78 4.75 -7.15
C ARG A 380 5.73 5.63 -8.40
N HIS A 381 6.64 5.41 -9.35
CA HIS A 381 6.77 6.21 -10.58
C HIS A 381 6.73 7.73 -10.31
N GLY A 382 7.52 8.19 -9.33
CA GLY A 382 7.63 9.62 -8.97
C GLY A 382 6.41 10.20 -8.23
N ARG A 383 5.47 9.38 -7.75
CA ARG A 383 4.26 9.83 -7.05
C ARG A 383 4.16 9.24 -5.65
N PRO A 384 3.86 10.05 -4.62
CA PRO A 384 3.75 9.56 -3.26
C PRO A 384 2.36 9.00 -2.98
N TYR A 385 2.32 7.90 -2.24
CA TYR A 385 1.12 7.25 -1.72
C TYR A 385 1.20 7.21 -0.20
N LEU A 386 0.10 7.57 0.45
CA LEU A 386 -0.07 7.52 1.89
C LEU A 386 -0.54 6.12 2.31
N ASN A 387 0.02 5.58 3.40
CA ASN A 387 -0.38 4.29 3.94
C ASN A 387 -1.77 4.36 4.60
N LEU A 388 -2.81 4.02 3.84
CA LEU A 388 -4.20 4.13 4.30
C LEU A 388 -4.48 3.16 5.45
N THR A 389 -3.91 1.95 5.38
CA THR A 389 -4.01 0.93 6.44
C THR A 389 -3.48 1.43 7.78
N LEU A 390 -2.34 2.14 7.77
CA LEU A 390 -1.72 2.68 8.97
C LEU A 390 -2.58 3.77 9.63
N PHE A 391 -3.09 4.74 8.86
CA PHE A 391 -3.95 5.80 9.41
C PHE A 391 -5.30 5.28 9.92
N TYR A 392 -5.85 4.26 9.27
CA TYR A 392 -7.02 3.54 9.76
C TYR A 392 -6.71 2.84 11.09
N SER A 393 -5.56 2.17 11.19
CA SER A 393 -5.10 1.53 12.43
C SER A 393 -5.02 2.54 13.58
N PHE A 394 -4.43 3.73 13.37
CA PHE A 394 -4.40 4.78 14.40
C PHE A 394 -5.80 5.19 14.85
N THR A 395 -6.72 5.34 13.90
CA THR A 395 -8.10 5.75 14.21
C THR A 395 -8.80 4.69 15.05
N VAL A 396 -8.66 3.40 14.70
CA VAL A 396 -9.24 2.28 15.46
C VAL A 396 -8.60 2.14 16.85
N GLN A 397 -7.27 2.27 16.94
CA GLN A 397 -6.54 2.26 18.22
C GLN A 397 -7.06 3.33 19.18
N LEU A 398 -7.37 4.51 18.66
CA LEU A 398 -7.94 5.64 19.41
C LEU A 398 -9.48 5.59 19.54
N ARG A 399 -10.12 4.49 19.12
CA ARG A 399 -11.58 4.25 19.19
C ARG A 399 -12.42 5.22 18.35
N GLY A 400 -11.86 5.76 17.27
CA GLY A 400 -12.54 6.60 16.29
C GLY A 400 -13.17 5.78 15.15
N ASN A 401 -13.97 6.45 14.32
CA ASN A 401 -14.50 5.87 13.08
C ASN A 401 -13.51 6.13 11.92
N PRO A 402 -12.89 5.08 11.35
CA PRO A 402 -11.89 5.25 10.29
C PRO A 402 -12.47 5.75 8.97
N LEU A 403 -13.77 5.57 8.69
CA LEU A 403 -14.40 6.07 7.45
C LEU A 403 -14.35 7.59 7.33
N LEU A 404 -14.26 8.31 8.45
CA LEU A 404 -14.10 9.75 8.47
C LEU A 404 -12.74 10.19 7.92
N PHE A 405 -11.72 9.32 7.97
CA PHE A 405 -10.43 9.61 7.36
C PHE A 405 -10.54 9.64 5.84
N THR A 406 -11.10 8.61 5.20
CA THR A 406 -11.32 8.60 3.75
C THR A 406 -12.24 9.74 3.29
N GLU A 407 -13.23 10.12 4.10
CA GLU A 407 -14.05 11.29 3.78
C GLU A 407 -13.24 12.60 3.74
N GLN A 408 -12.28 12.77 4.66
CA GLN A 408 -11.41 13.95 4.70
C GLN A 408 -10.29 13.92 3.68
N ALA A 409 -9.70 12.74 3.46
CA ALA A 409 -8.58 12.51 2.58
C ALA A 409 -9.00 12.38 1.10
N GLY A 410 -10.27 12.07 0.83
CA GLY A 410 -10.75 11.66 -0.49
C GLY A 410 -10.35 10.22 -0.83
N GLY A 411 -10.84 9.73 -1.98
CA GLY A 411 -10.48 8.42 -2.52
C GLY A 411 -11.35 7.25 -2.02
N GLU A 412 -10.86 6.04 -2.27
CA GLU A 412 -11.55 4.80 -1.92
C GLU A 412 -11.35 4.44 -0.44
N SER A 413 -12.35 3.75 0.14
CA SER A 413 -12.18 3.14 1.46
C SER A 413 -11.32 1.88 1.36
N LEU A 414 -10.68 1.50 2.46
CA LEU A 414 -9.97 0.22 2.56
C LEU A 414 -10.87 -0.93 2.10
N SER A 415 -10.35 -1.75 1.19
CA SER A 415 -11.02 -3.00 0.79
C SER A 415 -11.06 -4.00 1.95
N PHE A 416 -10.08 -3.90 2.86
CA PHE A 416 -9.95 -4.75 4.02
C PHE A 416 -9.36 -3.99 5.21
N MET A 417 -9.89 -4.23 6.42
CA MET A 417 -9.31 -3.70 7.65
C MET A 417 -8.58 -4.81 8.42
N PRO A 418 -7.26 -4.69 8.68
CA PRO A 418 -6.58 -5.65 9.54
C PRO A 418 -7.13 -5.63 10.97
N PRO A 419 -7.01 -6.75 11.71
CA PRO A 419 -7.44 -6.80 13.11
C PRO A 419 -6.56 -5.89 13.97
N VAL A 420 -7.09 -4.71 14.32
CA VAL A 420 -6.39 -3.71 15.13
C VAL A 420 -6.99 -3.67 16.54
N LYS A 421 -6.16 -3.84 17.55
CA LYS A 421 -6.59 -3.80 18.96
C LYS A 421 -6.72 -2.34 19.43
N PRO A 422 -7.86 -1.94 20.01
CA PRO A 422 -7.99 -0.60 20.59
C PRO A 422 -7.06 -0.44 21.80
N LEU A 423 -6.66 0.80 22.07
CA LEU A 423 -5.85 1.09 23.26
C LEU A 423 -6.61 0.75 24.54
N GLY A 424 -5.86 0.21 25.50
CA GLY A 424 -6.33 0.02 26.87
C GLY A 424 -6.69 1.35 27.53
N TRP A 425 -7.60 1.33 28.50
CA TRP A 425 -8.18 2.55 29.09
C TRP A 425 -7.13 3.55 29.62
N PHE A 426 -6.08 3.09 30.31
CA PHE A 426 -5.01 3.96 30.81
C PHE A 426 -4.20 4.62 29.68
N HIS A 427 -3.92 3.89 28.60
CA HIS A 427 -3.24 4.42 27.43
C HIS A 427 -4.12 5.45 26.70
N LEU A 428 -5.43 5.19 26.61
CA LEU A 428 -6.39 6.14 26.04
C LEU A 428 -6.47 7.45 26.83
N LEU A 429 -6.47 7.39 28.17
CA LEU A 429 -6.42 8.59 29.02
C LEU A 429 -5.12 9.39 28.81
N ARG A 430 -3.98 8.69 28.72
CA ARG A 430 -2.68 9.31 28.41
C ARG A 430 -2.68 9.95 27.02
N ALA A 431 -3.23 9.28 26.01
CA ALA A 431 -3.40 9.81 24.66
C ALA A 431 -4.29 11.07 24.67
N GLY A 432 -5.40 11.04 25.41
CA GLY A 432 -6.27 12.20 25.59
C GLY A 432 -5.57 13.39 26.26
N TYR A 433 -4.75 13.14 27.28
CA TYR A 433 -3.94 14.19 27.91
C TYR A 433 -2.87 14.75 26.97
N ALA A 434 -2.15 13.90 26.24
CA ALA A 434 -1.16 14.31 25.26
C ALA A 434 -1.80 15.16 24.16
N MET A 435 -2.94 14.74 23.64
CA MET A 435 -3.72 15.52 22.67
C MET A 435 -4.19 16.86 23.23
N LEU A 436 -4.67 16.90 24.48
CA LEU A 436 -5.05 18.15 25.15
C LEU A 436 -3.87 19.11 25.28
N ARG A 437 -2.66 18.59 25.53
CA ARG A 437 -1.43 19.37 25.54
C ARG A 437 -1.13 19.96 24.16
N GLU A 438 -1.23 19.16 23.11
CA GLU A 438 -1.08 19.65 21.72
C GLU A 438 -2.12 20.71 21.39
N TRP A 439 -3.37 20.54 21.79
CA TRP A 439 -4.40 21.55 21.59
C TRP A 439 -4.13 22.85 22.34
N ARG A 440 -3.59 22.77 23.57
CA ARG A 440 -3.17 23.96 24.31
C ARG A 440 -1.99 24.66 23.64
N ARG A 441 -1.06 23.90 23.06
CA ARG A 441 0.04 24.43 22.24
C ARG A 441 -0.50 25.15 21.01
N VAL A 442 -1.38 24.52 20.23
CA VAL A 442 -2.05 25.13 19.06
C VAL A 442 -2.88 26.33 19.47
N ALA A 443 -3.52 26.31 20.64
CA ALA A 443 -4.34 27.42 21.10
C ALA A 443 -3.53 28.65 21.55
N ARG A 444 -2.27 28.45 21.96
CA ARG A 444 -1.29 29.52 22.27
C ARG A 444 -0.59 30.03 21.03
N TRP A 445 -0.65 29.27 19.93
CA TRP A 445 -0.19 29.71 18.62
C TRP A 445 -0.95 30.97 18.23
N ASN A 446 -0.21 32.05 18.01
CA ASN A 446 -0.73 33.37 17.70
C ASN A 446 -0.11 33.92 16.41
N GLY A 447 -0.54 35.12 16.00
CA GLY A 447 -0.07 35.78 14.78
C GLY A 447 1.43 36.09 14.73
N GLY A 448 2.18 36.00 15.84
CA GLY A 448 3.63 36.24 15.86
C GLY A 448 4.40 35.28 14.96
N HIS A 449 4.08 33.98 15.02
CA HIS A 449 4.73 32.96 14.18
C HIS A 449 4.36 33.11 12.69
N PHE A 450 3.12 33.53 12.39
CA PHE A 450 2.70 33.83 11.03
C PHE A 450 3.47 35.03 10.46
N ALA A 451 3.71 36.06 11.27
CA ALA A 451 4.56 37.18 10.90
C ALA A 451 6.03 36.76 10.70
N GLU A 452 6.55 35.83 11.49
CA GLU A 452 7.90 35.26 11.30
C GLU A 452 8.03 34.55 9.94
N MET A 453 7.07 33.68 9.58
CA MET A 453 7.08 33.01 8.27
C MET A 453 7.05 34.02 7.11
N LYS A 454 6.20 35.06 7.20
CA LYS A 454 6.16 36.14 6.20
C LYS A 454 7.50 36.88 6.12
N LYS A 455 8.09 37.22 7.26
CA LYS A 455 9.41 37.86 7.35
C LYS A 455 10.51 37.00 6.71
N MET A 456 10.48 35.67 6.89
CA MET A 456 11.43 34.76 6.25
C MET A 456 11.38 34.88 4.72
N ALA A 457 10.19 34.96 4.13
CA ALA A 457 10.02 35.18 2.70
C ALA A 457 10.53 36.57 2.25
N GLU A 458 10.27 37.61 3.05
CA GLU A 458 10.70 38.99 2.76
C GLU A 458 12.23 39.17 2.81
N VAL A 459 12.93 38.51 3.76
CA VAL A 459 14.41 38.59 3.83
C VAL A 459 15.09 37.69 2.79
N SER A 460 14.37 36.68 2.30
CA SER A 460 14.85 35.73 1.29
C SER A 460 14.39 36.09 -0.13
N ARG A 461 14.01 37.35 -0.40
CA ARG A 461 13.67 37.78 -1.76
C ARG A 461 14.91 37.70 -2.68
N PRO A 462 14.77 37.34 -3.96
CA PRO A 462 15.91 37.12 -4.85
C PRO A 462 16.90 38.29 -4.93
N ASP A 463 16.40 39.54 -4.92
CA ASP A 463 17.20 40.77 -4.92
C ASP A 463 18.12 40.89 -3.69
N ARG A 464 17.70 40.36 -2.54
CA ARG A 464 18.45 40.40 -1.27
C ARG A 464 19.44 39.25 -1.10
N LEU A 465 19.30 38.19 -1.91
CA LEU A 465 20.15 37.00 -1.85
C LEU A 465 21.32 37.04 -2.83
N ARG A 466 21.32 38.00 -3.77
CA ARG A 466 22.30 38.08 -4.87
C ARG A 466 23.75 37.99 -4.39
N ASP A 467 24.10 38.73 -3.34
CA ASP A 467 25.48 38.86 -2.87
C ASP A 467 25.82 37.94 -1.69
N ARG A 468 24.93 37.00 -1.32
CA ARG A 468 25.18 36.08 -0.20
C ARG A 468 26.09 34.93 -0.60
N SER A 469 26.99 34.55 0.33
CA SER A 469 27.89 33.42 0.13
C SER A 469 27.12 32.09 0.21
N PRO A 470 27.64 30.99 -0.42
CA PRO A 470 27.03 29.67 -0.31
C PRO A 470 26.84 29.21 1.15
N GLN A 471 27.80 29.50 2.03
CA GLN A 471 27.71 29.12 3.44
C GLN A 471 26.59 29.87 4.16
N ASP A 472 26.41 31.18 3.91
CA ASP A 472 25.32 31.96 4.51
C ASP A 472 23.94 31.41 4.11
N LEU A 473 23.81 30.90 2.88
CA LEU A 473 22.57 30.29 2.40
C LEU A 473 22.29 28.95 3.10
N LEU A 474 23.31 28.10 3.25
CA LEU A 474 23.18 26.83 3.97
C LEU A 474 22.88 27.03 5.47
N ASP A 475 23.52 28.01 6.10
CA ASP A 475 23.26 28.36 7.50
C ASP A 475 21.82 28.86 7.69
N ALA A 476 21.32 29.68 6.75
CA ALA A 476 19.92 30.12 6.74
C ALA A 476 18.94 28.95 6.57
N LEU A 477 19.22 28.01 5.65
CA LEU A 477 18.41 26.79 5.47
C LEU A 477 18.41 25.94 6.75
N ALA A 478 19.55 25.77 7.41
CA ALA A 478 19.67 25.04 8.66
C ALA A 478 18.94 25.72 9.84
N GLU A 479 18.96 27.05 9.89
CA GLU A 479 18.15 27.82 10.84
C GLU A 479 16.65 27.64 10.60
N MET A 480 16.21 27.73 9.34
CA MET A 480 14.83 27.52 8.95
C MET A 480 14.34 26.11 9.30
N ARG A 481 15.16 25.07 9.05
CA ARG A 481 14.84 23.70 9.45
C ARG A 481 14.66 23.57 10.97
N ARG A 482 15.60 24.10 11.77
CA ARG A 482 15.48 24.12 13.25
C ARG A 482 14.30 24.94 13.74
N TRP A 483 13.90 25.95 12.98
CA TRP A 483 12.68 26.69 13.28
C TRP A 483 11.46 25.80 13.04
N LEU A 484 11.33 25.17 11.87
CA LEU A 484 10.23 24.26 11.54
C LEU A 484 10.09 23.15 12.59
N ASP A 485 11.18 22.48 12.96
CA ASP A 485 11.16 21.38 13.95
C ASP A 485 10.56 21.79 15.30
N ARG A 486 10.79 23.03 15.74
CA ARG A 486 10.27 23.57 17.01
C ARG A 486 8.83 24.07 16.92
N HIS A 487 8.38 24.37 15.70
CA HIS A 487 7.20 25.19 15.41
C HIS A 487 6.18 24.46 14.54
N GLU A 488 6.42 23.21 14.19
CA GLU A 488 5.47 22.34 13.48
C GLU A 488 4.23 22.08 14.35
N MET A 489 3.04 22.30 13.78
CA MET A 489 1.74 22.23 14.47
C MET A 489 0.68 21.42 13.71
N THR A 490 1.02 20.84 12.56
CA THR A 490 0.10 20.15 11.65
C THR A 490 -0.61 19.02 12.38
N PHE A 491 0.12 18.22 13.18
CA PHE A 491 -0.50 17.15 13.96
C PHE A 491 -1.62 17.66 14.89
N GLY A 492 -1.35 18.70 15.67
CA GLY A 492 -2.31 19.26 16.62
C GLY A 492 -3.52 19.91 15.95
N ILE A 493 -3.31 20.53 14.78
CA ILE A 493 -4.36 21.15 13.97
C ILE A 493 -5.26 20.09 13.33
N VAL A 494 -4.67 19.13 12.60
CA VAL A 494 -5.39 18.05 11.92
C VAL A 494 -6.13 17.18 12.94
N GLY A 495 -5.47 16.80 14.04
CA GLY A 495 -6.09 16.08 15.15
C GLY A 495 -7.25 16.85 15.79
N GLY A 496 -7.15 18.19 15.88
CA GLY A 496 -8.21 19.05 16.38
C GLY A 496 -9.45 19.05 15.50
N VAL A 497 -9.29 19.10 14.17
CA VAL A 497 -10.38 18.97 13.20
C VAL A 497 -10.99 17.57 13.26
N ALA A 498 -10.15 16.53 13.18
CA ALA A 498 -10.58 15.14 13.15
C ALA A 498 -11.41 14.76 14.38
N GLN A 499 -10.98 15.13 15.59
CA GLN A 499 -11.72 14.81 16.82
C GLN A 499 -13.03 15.61 16.94
N SER A 500 -13.05 16.85 16.45
CA SER A 500 -14.29 17.64 16.45
C SER A 500 -15.32 17.03 15.50
N LEU A 501 -14.90 16.58 14.32
CA LEU A 501 -15.75 15.86 13.38
C LEU A 501 -16.19 14.49 13.93
N GLN A 502 -15.30 13.73 14.59
CA GLN A 502 -15.66 12.47 15.23
C GLN A 502 -16.75 12.67 16.31
N ALA A 503 -16.57 13.65 17.19
CA ALA A 503 -17.54 13.95 18.24
C ALA A 503 -18.91 14.35 17.65
N LEU A 504 -18.91 15.30 16.71
CA LEU A 504 -20.13 15.76 16.04
C LEU A 504 -20.81 14.63 15.25
N SER A 505 -20.06 13.81 14.53
CA SER A 505 -20.60 12.67 13.77
C SER A 505 -21.21 11.59 14.66
N ALA A 506 -20.76 11.44 15.90
CA ALA A 506 -21.36 10.51 16.86
C ALA A 506 -22.72 10.97 17.41
N SER A 507 -22.99 12.29 17.39
CA SER A 507 -24.15 12.87 18.09
C SER A 507 -25.19 13.47 17.14
N LEU A 508 -24.75 14.22 16.12
CA LEU A 508 -25.61 14.96 15.22
C LEU A 508 -26.58 14.10 14.39
N PRO A 509 -26.22 12.89 13.89
CA PRO A 509 -27.18 12.07 13.14
C PRO A 509 -28.46 11.76 13.94
N GLY A 510 -28.30 11.47 15.24
CA GLY A 510 -29.43 11.19 16.13
C GLY A 510 -30.23 12.43 16.55
N TRP A 511 -29.67 13.64 16.40
CA TRP A 511 -30.32 14.89 16.79
C TRP A 511 -30.95 15.64 15.62
N LEU A 512 -30.29 15.63 14.46
CA LEU A 512 -30.66 16.44 13.29
C LEU A 512 -31.32 15.61 12.18
N GLY A 513 -31.12 14.29 12.15
CA GLY A 513 -31.62 13.43 11.08
C GLY A 513 -30.62 13.27 9.92
N PRO A 514 -31.07 12.77 8.75
CA PRO A 514 -30.19 12.37 7.64
C PRO A 514 -29.44 13.53 6.97
N ASP A 515 -29.96 14.76 7.05
CA ASP A 515 -29.41 16.00 6.49
C ASP A 515 -28.44 16.72 7.44
N TRP A 516 -28.06 16.11 8.57
CA TRP A 516 -27.16 16.72 9.56
C TRP A 516 -25.85 17.24 8.95
N ARG A 517 -25.31 16.55 7.93
CA ARG A 517 -24.08 16.95 7.21
C ARG A 517 -24.29 18.24 6.43
N VAL A 518 -25.42 18.37 5.75
CA VAL A 518 -25.77 19.56 4.96
C VAL A 518 -25.88 20.77 5.88
N LEU A 519 -26.58 20.60 7.02
CA LEU A 519 -26.74 21.65 8.02
C LEU A 519 -25.40 22.05 8.66
N LEU A 520 -24.58 21.09 9.08
CA LEU A 520 -23.26 21.37 9.66
C LEU A 520 -22.38 22.13 8.65
N ASN A 521 -22.31 21.67 7.41
CA ASN A 521 -21.52 22.34 6.38
C ASN A 521 -22.03 23.75 6.07
N ALA A 522 -23.35 23.95 5.97
CA ALA A 522 -23.95 25.26 5.78
C ALA A 522 -23.64 26.22 6.94
N SER A 523 -23.66 25.72 8.18
CA SER A 523 -23.30 26.49 9.37
C SER A 523 -21.83 26.92 9.42
N MET A 524 -20.96 26.32 8.61
CA MET A 524 -19.54 26.69 8.53
C MET A 524 -19.23 27.70 7.41
N GLN A 525 -20.20 28.04 6.54
CA GLN A 525 -20.00 28.97 5.41
C GLN A 525 -19.85 30.43 5.85
N GLY A 526 -19.17 31.25 5.02
CA GLY A 526 -19.21 32.72 5.15
C GLY A 526 -18.54 33.27 6.41
N GLN A 527 -17.54 32.59 6.98
CA GLN A 527 -16.88 33.06 8.20
C GLN A 527 -15.92 34.23 7.98
N GLY A 528 -15.54 34.53 6.73
CA GLY A 528 -14.64 35.65 6.40
C GLY A 528 -13.19 35.49 6.90
N VAL A 529 -12.86 34.33 7.49
CA VAL A 529 -11.53 34.01 8.05
C VAL A 529 -10.67 33.16 7.09
N VAL A 530 -11.24 32.68 5.98
CA VAL A 530 -10.51 31.87 4.99
C VAL A 530 -9.68 32.78 4.11
N VAL A 531 -8.37 32.81 4.36
CA VAL A 531 -7.40 33.65 3.65
C VAL A 531 -7.45 33.40 2.14
N SER A 532 -7.69 32.15 1.72
CA SER A 532 -7.77 31.80 0.30
C SER A 532 -9.05 32.30 -0.39
N ALA A 533 -10.15 32.54 0.33
CA ALA A 533 -11.33 33.17 -0.28
C ALA A 533 -11.10 34.67 -0.54
N GLN A 534 -10.35 35.34 0.35
CA GLN A 534 -9.94 36.74 0.14
C GLN A 534 -9.09 36.89 -1.11
N HIS A 535 -8.30 35.87 -1.47
CA HIS A 535 -7.51 35.83 -2.72
C HIS A 535 -8.39 36.09 -3.94
N ILE A 536 -9.58 35.47 -4.01
CA ILE A 536 -10.54 35.62 -5.11
C ILE A 536 -11.08 37.06 -5.16
N LEU A 537 -11.44 37.61 -4.00
CA LEU A 537 -11.99 38.97 -3.88
C LEU A 537 -10.97 40.04 -4.30
N ARG A 538 -9.68 39.84 -3.98
CA ARG A 538 -8.61 40.76 -4.39
C ARG A 538 -8.38 40.76 -5.91
N VAL A 539 -8.55 39.61 -6.57
CA VAL A 539 -8.49 39.56 -8.04
C VAL A 539 -9.68 40.30 -8.66
N ALA A 540 -10.88 40.18 -8.07
CA ALA A 540 -12.04 40.94 -8.52
C ALA A 540 -11.86 42.46 -8.34
N GLU A 541 -11.31 42.89 -7.20
CA GLU A 541 -10.95 44.30 -6.94
C GLU A 541 -9.97 44.85 -8.00
N LEU A 542 -8.97 44.06 -8.39
CA LEU A 542 -8.04 44.40 -9.46
C LEU A 542 -8.77 44.55 -10.81
N ALA A 543 -9.72 43.66 -11.13
CA ALA A 543 -10.50 43.77 -12.36
C ALA A 543 -11.40 45.02 -12.38
N ASP A 544 -12.00 45.40 -11.25
CA ASP A 544 -12.80 46.61 -11.14
C ASP A 544 -11.95 47.88 -11.31
N LEU A 545 -10.76 47.91 -10.72
CA LEU A 545 -9.78 48.98 -10.96
C LEU A 545 -9.36 49.03 -12.44
N ALA A 546 -9.10 47.87 -13.04
CA ALA A 546 -8.74 47.79 -14.45
C ALA A 546 -9.87 48.23 -15.41
N ARG A 547 -11.15 48.13 -15.00
CA ARG A 547 -12.29 48.65 -15.78
C ARG A 547 -12.46 50.17 -15.63
N THR A 548 -12.11 50.72 -14.47
CA THR A 548 -12.33 52.14 -14.13
C THR A 548 -11.18 53.03 -14.57
N GLU A 549 -9.93 52.59 -14.45
CA GLU A 549 -8.75 53.32 -14.92
C GLU A 549 -8.58 53.19 -16.44
N ARG A 550 -8.72 54.32 -17.17
CA ARG A 550 -8.70 54.33 -18.64
C ARG A 550 -7.42 53.74 -19.25
N GLN A 551 -6.25 54.14 -18.76
CA GLN A 551 -4.94 53.65 -19.23
C GLN A 551 -4.84 52.12 -19.09
N VAL A 552 -5.24 51.60 -17.92
CA VAL A 552 -5.19 50.18 -17.59
C VAL A 552 -6.16 49.39 -18.46
N ARG A 553 -7.38 49.91 -18.64
CA ARG A 553 -8.40 49.31 -19.52
C ARG A 553 -7.92 49.21 -20.96
N GLU A 554 -7.39 50.29 -21.51
CA GLU A 554 -6.89 50.34 -22.89
C GLU A 554 -5.74 49.34 -23.09
N TRP A 555 -4.83 49.20 -22.11
CA TRP A 555 -3.77 48.21 -22.15
C TRP A 555 -4.28 46.76 -22.15
N PHE A 556 -5.19 46.39 -21.22
CA PHE A 556 -5.74 45.03 -21.16
C PHE A 556 -6.55 44.66 -22.41
N LEU A 557 -7.26 45.62 -23.00
CA LEU A 557 -8.04 45.41 -24.21
C LEU A 557 -7.20 45.46 -25.51
N SER A 558 -5.93 45.87 -25.42
CA SER A 558 -5.03 45.93 -26.56
C SER A 558 -4.91 44.59 -27.29
N PRO A 559 -4.95 44.58 -28.63
CA PRO A 559 -4.66 43.39 -29.44
C PRO A 559 -3.22 42.88 -29.27
N GLN A 560 -2.27 43.78 -28.98
CA GLN A 560 -0.84 43.49 -28.79
C GLN A 560 -0.46 43.34 -27.32
N TRP A 561 -1.40 42.96 -26.46
CA TRP A 561 -1.15 42.82 -25.03
C TRP A 561 -0.02 41.82 -24.75
N ASP A 562 1.02 42.30 -24.07
CA ASP A 562 2.10 41.50 -23.50
C ASP A 562 2.14 41.73 -21.99
N ALA A 563 2.01 40.66 -21.22
CA ALA A 563 2.09 40.72 -19.77
C ALA A 563 3.51 41.05 -19.27
N GLY A 564 4.56 40.84 -20.07
CA GLY A 564 5.95 41.12 -19.69
C GLY A 564 6.24 42.61 -19.46
N GLU A 565 5.54 43.49 -20.18
CA GLU A 565 5.74 44.95 -20.13
C GLU A 565 4.86 45.65 -19.09
N TYR A 566 4.14 44.90 -18.25
CA TYR A 566 3.10 45.46 -17.37
C TYR A 566 3.62 46.55 -16.42
N ARG A 567 4.86 46.44 -15.94
CA ARG A 567 5.45 47.43 -15.02
C ARG A 567 5.66 48.78 -15.69
N ASP A 568 6.12 48.78 -16.94
CA ASP A 568 6.37 50.00 -17.70
C ASP A 568 5.06 50.58 -18.24
N ALA A 569 4.20 49.74 -18.83
CA ALA A 569 2.94 50.13 -19.44
C ALA A 569 1.91 50.69 -18.43
N LEU A 570 1.92 50.17 -17.19
CA LEU A 570 1.00 50.57 -16.12
C LEU A 570 1.69 51.44 -15.05
N SER A 571 2.85 52.01 -15.38
CA SER A 571 3.56 52.92 -14.48
C SER A 571 2.64 54.06 -14.00
N HIS A 572 2.75 54.38 -12.70
CA HIS A 572 1.94 55.40 -12.02
C HIS A 572 0.41 55.13 -11.94
N SER A 573 -0.07 53.96 -12.35
CA SER A 573 -1.47 53.57 -12.15
C SER A 573 -1.78 53.17 -10.70
N GLN A 574 -3.02 53.37 -10.27
CA GLN A 574 -3.46 52.86 -8.97
C GLN A 574 -3.56 51.31 -9.03
N PHE A 575 -3.94 50.76 -10.18
CA PHE A 575 -3.90 49.33 -10.46
C PHE A 575 -2.54 48.70 -10.15
N LEU A 576 -1.43 49.25 -10.66
CA LEU A 576 -0.10 48.68 -10.43
C LEU A 576 0.26 48.67 -8.94
N THR A 577 -0.09 49.74 -8.21
CA THR A 577 0.13 49.82 -6.76
C THR A 577 -0.64 48.73 -6.00
N VAL A 578 -1.89 48.50 -6.37
CA VAL A 578 -2.72 47.44 -5.75
C VAL A 578 -2.27 46.06 -6.19
N PHE A 579 -1.80 45.91 -7.43
CA PHE A 579 -1.26 44.66 -7.96
C PHE A 579 0.05 44.26 -7.28
N ASP A 580 0.95 45.20 -7.03
CA ASP A 580 2.17 44.93 -6.26
C ASP A 580 1.83 44.49 -4.83
N ARG A 581 0.88 45.15 -4.15
CA ARG A 581 0.39 44.70 -2.84
C ARG A 581 -0.21 43.29 -2.89
N TYR A 582 -0.97 42.98 -3.95
CA TYR A 582 -1.48 41.63 -4.16
C TYR A 582 -0.35 40.60 -4.28
N LEU A 583 0.73 40.90 -5.01
CA LEU A 583 1.89 40.02 -5.11
C LEU A 583 2.62 39.87 -3.76
N GLU A 584 2.61 40.89 -2.91
CA GLU A 584 3.17 40.76 -1.56
C GLU A 584 2.33 39.87 -0.63
N ASP A 585 1.00 39.90 -0.77
CA ASP A 585 0.08 39.17 0.10
C ASP A 585 -0.27 37.76 -0.42
N TYR A 586 -0.13 37.51 -1.73
CA TYR A 586 -0.53 36.24 -2.37
C TYR A 586 0.47 35.71 -3.40
N GLY A 587 1.57 36.42 -3.67
CA GLY A 587 2.55 36.01 -4.67
C GLY A 587 3.34 34.75 -4.31
N HIS A 588 3.37 34.36 -3.03
CA HIS A 588 3.97 33.11 -2.53
C HIS A 588 3.11 31.86 -2.82
N ARG A 589 1.87 32.04 -3.29
CA ARG A 589 0.97 30.93 -3.64
C ARG A 589 1.35 30.35 -5.01
N ALA A 590 0.96 29.10 -5.25
CA ALA A 590 1.20 28.40 -6.52
C ALA A 590 0.20 27.26 -6.72
N VAL A 591 0.08 26.76 -7.95
CA VAL A 591 -0.53 25.43 -8.20
C VAL A 591 0.49 24.36 -7.82
N GLY A 592 0.09 23.38 -6.99
CA GLY A 592 1.04 22.39 -6.45
C GLY A 592 2.06 23.00 -5.49
N GLU A 593 1.64 24.00 -4.70
CA GLU A 593 2.49 24.83 -3.84
C GLU A 593 3.28 24.07 -2.75
N SER A 594 2.82 22.87 -2.37
CA SER A 594 3.51 22.08 -1.34
C SER A 594 4.86 21.53 -1.81
N ASP A 595 5.09 21.46 -3.12
CA ASP A 595 6.41 21.15 -3.67
C ASP A 595 7.24 22.44 -3.85
N ILE A 596 8.51 22.37 -3.46
CA ILE A 596 9.44 23.50 -3.47
C ILE A 596 9.87 23.85 -4.90
N MET A 597 9.83 22.90 -5.84
CA MET A 597 10.14 23.11 -7.26
C MET A 597 9.05 23.90 -7.99
N SER A 598 7.81 23.89 -7.50
CA SER A 598 6.69 24.59 -8.11
C SER A 598 6.91 26.11 -8.15
N PRO A 599 6.80 26.78 -9.31
CA PRO A 599 6.99 28.22 -9.41
C PRO A 599 5.86 28.99 -8.71
N ARG A 600 6.21 30.13 -8.11
CA ARG A 600 5.27 30.99 -7.35
C ARG A 600 4.59 32.02 -8.27
N ILE A 601 3.41 32.50 -7.88
CA ILE A 601 2.70 33.56 -8.62
C ILE A 601 3.57 34.82 -8.79
N ALA A 602 4.36 35.20 -7.79
CA ALA A 602 5.29 36.32 -7.88
C ALA A 602 6.40 36.12 -8.92
N GLU A 603 6.77 34.87 -9.21
CA GLU A 603 7.73 34.52 -10.26
C GLU A 603 7.08 34.51 -11.66
N GLN A 604 5.75 34.41 -11.72
CA GLN A 604 4.96 34.32 -12.96
C GLN A 604 3.70 35.21 -12.92
N PRO A 605 3.83 36.55 -12.76
CA PRO A 605 2.68 37.44 -12.59
C PRO A 605 1.76 37.48 -13.82
N ALA A 606 2.27 37.09 -14.99
CA ALA A 606 1.53 37.05 -16.25
C ALA A 606 0.25 36.19 -16.18
N SER A 607 0.27 35.07 -15.45
CA SER A 607 -0.91 34.20 -15.32
C SER A 607 -2.07 34.91 -14.62
N VAL A 608 -1.80 35.68 -13.56
CA VAL A 608 -2.86 36.45 -12.86
C VAL A 608 -3.34 37.62 -13.72
N LEU A 609 -2.43 38.34 -14.39
CA LEU A 609 -2.82 39.42 -15.31
C LEU A 609 -3.72 38.91 -16.44
N ALA A 610 -3.48 37.68 -16.93
CA ALA A 610 -4.35 37.05 -17.93
C ALA A 610 -5.77 36.78 -17.39
N VAL A 611 -5.90 36.39 -16.12
CA VAL A 611 -7.20 36.21 -15.44
C VAL A 611 -7.92 37.55 -15.30
N VAL A 612 -7.21 38.60 -14.86
CA VAL A 612 -7.78 39.96 -14.78
C VAL A 612 -8.25 40.42 -16.16
N ARG A 613 -7.45 40.20 -17.21
CA ARG A 613 -7.81 40.50 -18.59
C ARG A 613 -9.10 39.79 -19.02
N ALA A 614 -9.27 38.52 -18.66
CA ALA A 614 -10.47 37.75 -18.97
C ALA A 614 -11.71 38.37 -18.31
N GLN A 615 -11.61 38.82 -17.06
CA GLN A 615 -12.70 39.52 -16.37
C GLN A 615 -13.01 40.90 -16.97
N VAL A 616 -11.98 41.67 -17.34
CA VAL A 616 -12.18 43.00 -17.96
C VAL A 616 -12.89 42.90 -19.30
N ARG A 617 -12.73 41.77 -20.01
CA ARG A 617 -13.34 41.53 -21.33
C ARG A 617 -14.80 41.09 -21.29
N GLY A 618 -15.26 40.44 -20.22
CA GLY A 618 -16.64 40.01 -20.11
C GLY A 618 -17.48 40.90 -19.20
N ASP A 619 -18.76 40.54 -19.05
CA ASP A 619 -19.74 41.35 -18.31
C ASP A 619 -19.47 41.32 -16.80
N ALA A 620 -19.81 42.41 -16.10
CA ALA A 620 -19.63 42.49 -14.65
C ALA A 620 -20.42 41.37 -13.94
N THR A 621 -19.72 40.55 -13.16
CA THR A 621 -20.31 39.53 -12.28
C THR A 621 -20.90 40.18 -11.02
N ASP A 622 -21.74 39.44 -10.29
CA ASP A 622 -22.21 39.81 -8.94
C ASP A 622 -21.05 40.37 -8.10
N SER A 623 -21.31 41.45 -7.36
CA SER A 623 -20.28 42.07 -6.54
C SER A 623 -19.83 41.12 -5.44
N ALA A 624 -18.53 41.09 -5.13
CA ALA A 624 -17.95 40.34 -4.02
C ALA A 624 -18.74 40.48 -2.69
N GLY A 625 -19.33 41.65 -2.46
CA GLY A 625 -20.15 41.94 -1.27
C GLY A 625 -21.54 41.29 -1.25
N GLU A 626 -22.10 40.87 -2.39
CA GLU A 626 -23.38 40.16 -2.46
C GLU A 626 -23.24 38.67 -2.16
N VAL A 627 -22.17 38.05 -2.66
CA VAL A 627 -21.83 36.65 -2.36
C VAL A 627 -21.63 36.44 -0.85
N LEU A 628 -20.87 37.32 -0.20
CA LEU A 628 -20.63 37.27 1.24
C LEU A 628 -21.92 37.45 2.07
N ARG A 629 -22.81 38.37 1.67
CA ARG A 629 -24.10 38.59 2.35
C ARG A 629 -25.01 37.36 2.25
N ARG A 630 -25.10 36.73 1.07
CA ARG A 630 -25.90 35.52 0.85
C ARG A 630 -25.43 34.35 1.73
N GLN A 631 -24.12 34.22 1.92
CA GLN A 631 -23.54 33.17 2.74
C GLN A 631 -23.74 33.40 4.24
N ALA A 632 -23.61 34.65 4.70
CA ALA A 632 -23.89 35.00 6.08
C ALA A 632 -25.34 34.65 6.44
N ALA A 633 -26.29 34.98 5.58
CA ALA A 633 -27.71 34.62 5.74
C ALA A 633 -27.91 33.10 5.81
N ARG A 634 -27.33 32.34 4.86
CA ARG A 634 -27.45 30.87 4.83
C ARG A 634 -26.83 30.20 6.06
N ARG A 635 -25.74 30.75 6.59
CA ARG A 635 -25.12 30.29 7.84
C ARG A 635 -26.05 30.48 9.03
N GLU A 636 -26.65 31.66 9.14
CA GLU A 636 -27.58 31.99 10.21
C GLU A 636 -28.81 31.09 10.19
N GLU A 637 -29.43 30.91 9.01
CA GLU A 637 -30.53 29.96 8.80
C GLU A 637 -30.16 28.53 9.23
N ALA A 638 -28.99 28.04 8.84
CA ALA A 638 -28.53 26.71 9.22
C ALA A 638 -28.31 26.56 10.73
N LEU A 639 -27.77 27.58 11.39
CA LEU A 639 -27.56 27.58 12.85
C LEU A 639 -28.87 27.62 13.63
N GLU A 640 -29.85 28.40 13.17
CA GLU A 640 -31.19 28.42 13.75
C GLU A 640 -31.89 27.07 13.60
N GLU A 641 -31.78 26.45 12.44
CA GLU A 641 -32.35 25.13 12.19
C GLU A 641 -31.71 24.05 13.05
N ILE A 642 -30.38 24.06 13.20
CA ILE A 642 -29.66 23.17 14.12
C ILE A 642 -30.16 23.39 15.55
N LYS A 643 -30.26 24.65 16.00
CA LYS A 643 -30.74 24.98 17.35
C LYS A 643 -32.15 24.45 17.60
N ARG A 644 -33.04 24.59 16.60
CA ARG A 644 -34.43 24.10 16.65
C ARG A 644 -34.48 22.58 16.81
N ARG A 645 -33.69 21.84 16.01
CA ARG A 645 -33.68 20.37 16.01
C ARG A 645 -32.96 19.73 17.19
N VAL A 646 -31.88 20.36 17.68
CA VAL A 646 -31.16 19.90 18.89
C VAL A 646 -32.07 19.94 20.14
N GLY A 647 -33.08 20.82 20.12
CA GLY A 647 -34.14 20.90 21.12
C GLY A 647 -33.77 21.72 22.36
N HIS A 648 -34.71 21.81 23.30
CA HIS A 648 -34.63 22.72 24.47
C HIS A 648 -33.69 22.25 25.59
N TRP A 649 -33.00 21.13 25.44
CA TRP A 649 -32.10 20.62 26.49
C TRP A 649 -30.78 21.41 26.48
N PRO A 650 -30.53 22.29 27.47
CA PRO A 650 -29.44 23.28 27.39
C PRO A 650 -28.06 22.64 27.30
N LEU A 651 -27.90 21.42 27.83
CA LEU A 651 -26.65 20.65 27.78
C LEU A 651 -26.28 20.22 26.35
N ARG A 652 -27.26 19.84 25.50
CA ARG A 652 -26.99 19.47 24.10
C ARG A 652 -26.54 20.66 23.28
N TRP A 653 -27.19 21.81 23.45
CA TRP A 653 -26.79 23.04 22.78
C TRP A 653 -25.41 23.52 23.24
N TRP A 654 -25.12 23.45 24.54
CA TRP A 654 -23.78 23.76 25.06
C TRP A 654 -22.72 22.83 24.49
N TRP A 655 -22.96 21.52 24.47
CA TRP A 655 -22.06 20.53 23.90
C TRP A 655 -21.83 20.78 22.39
N PHE A 656 -22.90 21.05 21.64
CA PHE A 656 -22.81 21.39 20.22
C PHE A 656 -21.98 22.64 20.02
N GLN A 657 -22.30 23.72 20.73
CA GLN A 657 -21.56 24.98 20.66
C GLN A 657 -20.08 24.82 21.01
N TRP A 658 -19.76 23.97 21.99
CA TRP A 658 -18.38 23.69 22.36
C TRP A 658 -17.60 23.05 21.21
N TRP A 659 -18.11 21.96 20.63
CA TRP A 659 -17.45 21.27 19.51
C TRP A 659 -17.50 22.07 18.21
N TYR A 660 -18.59 22.79 17.95
CA TYR A 660 -18.75 23.64 16.76
C TYR A 660 -17.75 24.80 16.77
N ARG A 661 -17.63 25.55 17.88
CA ARG A 661 -16.63 26.63 18.02
C ARG A 661 -15.21 26.10 17.85
N ARG A 662 -14.96 24.90 18.35
CA ARG A 662 -13.67 24.23 18.27
C ARG A 662 -13.36 23.79 16.84
N LEU A 663 -14.31 23.15 16.16
CA LEU A 663 -14.21 22.79 14.74
C LEU A 663 -13.90 24.02 13.87
N ASN A 664 -14.65 25.12 14.06
CA ASN A 664 -14.41 26.37 13.34
C ASN A 664 -13.01 26.92 13.61
N ARG A 665 -12.57 26.96 14.87
CA ARG A 665 -11.24 27.44 15.24
C ARG A 665 -10.12 26.62 14.59
N PHE A 666 -10.18 25.29 14.67
CA PHE A 666 -9.15 24.43 14.10
C PHE A 666 -9.19 24.44 12.57
N SER A 667 -10.36 24.57 11.94
CA SER A 667 -10.47 24.71 10.49
C SER A 667 -9.87 26.04 10.01
N ALA A 668 -10.13 27.14 10.71
CA ALA A 668 -9.52 28.44 10.41
C ALA A 668 -8.01 28.43 10.64
N LEU A 669 -7.52 27.77 11.70
CA LEU A 669 -6.09 27.61 11.95
C LEU A 669 -5.41 26.71 10.92
N ARG A 670 -6.05 25.61 10.50
CA ARG A 670 -5.55 24.76 9.40
C ARG A 670 -5.32 25.57 8.15
N GLU A 671 -6.27 26.45 7.85
CA GLU A 671 -6.21 27.29 6.69
C GLU A 671 -5.14 28.38 6.77
N ALA A 672 -5.13 29.13 7.87
CA ALA A 672 -4.10 30.14 8.12
C ALA A 672 -2.70 29.53 8.14
N ASN A 673 -2.54 28.36 8.77
CA ASN A 673 -1.25 27.65 8.82
C ASN A 673 -0.78 27.25 7.42
N ARG A 674 -1.66 26.69 6.57
CA ARG A 674 -1.31 26.36 5.19
C ARG A 674 -0.86 27.60 4.42
N HIS A 675 -1.63 28.69 4.47
CA HIS A 675 -1.28 29.93 3.79
C HIS A 675 0.10 30.47 4.20
N HIS A 676 0.40 30.48 5.51
CA HIS A 676 1.66 31.03 6.01
C HIS A 676 2.84 30.08 5.82
N LEU A 677 2.62 28.76 5.87
CA LEU A 677 3.65 27.77 5.56
C LEU A 677 4.16 27.93 4.12
N MET A 678 3.35 28.48 3.21
CA MET A 678 3.80 28.79 1.85
C MET A 678 4.78 29.98 1.80
N TYR A 679 4.78 30.90 2.77
CA TYR A 679 5.86 31.89 2.91
C TYR A 679 7.17 31.20 3.29
N TYR A 680 7.13 30.28 4.27
CA TYR A 680 8.28 29.46 4.64
C TYR A 680 8.81 28.68 3.42
N SER A 681 7.93 27.98 2.70
CA SER A 681 8.30 27.22 1.50
C SER A 681 8.90 28.10 0.40
N THR A 682 8.39 29.32 0.23
CA THR A 682 8.93 30.30 -0.73
C THR A 682 10.32 30.80 -0.33
N ALA A 683 10.55 31.05 0.96
CA ALA A 683 11.87 31.41 1.47
C ALA A 683 12.90 30.29 1.22
N VAL A 684 12.54 29.04 1.53
CA VAL A 684 13.39 27.86 1.24
C VAL A 684 13.68 27.77 -0.26
N ARG A 685 12.66 27.92 -1.10
CA ARG A 685 12.82 27.89 -2.57
C ARG A 685 13.83 28.92 -3.05
N HIS A 686 13.72 30.18 -2.64
CA HIS A 686 14.63 31.22 -3.10
C HIS A 686 16.08 30.98 -2.64
N LEU A 687 16.27 30.51 -1.40
CA LEU A 687 17.59 30.12 -0.89
C LEU A 687 18.20 28.99 -1.73
N LEU A 688 17.41 27.94 -2.02
CA LEU A 688 17.86 26.81 -2.83
C LEU A 688 18.15 27.19 -4.28
N LEU A 689 17.34 28.04 -4.91
CA LEU A 689 17.60 28.53 -6.26
C LEU A 689 18.90 29.34 -6.32
N ARG A 690 19.13 30.23 -5.36
CA ARG A 690 20.38 31.00 -5.29
C ARG A 690 21.58 30.10 -5.02
N PHE A 691 21.43 29.08 -4.18
CA PHE A 691 22.47 28.08 -3.97
C PHE A 691 22.74 27.26 -5.24
N GLY A 692 21.68 26.93 -5.99
CA GLY A 692 21.77 26.31 -7.31
C GLY A 692 22.57 27.15 -8.32
N ASP A 693 22.40 28.48 -8.33
CA ASP A 693 23.21 29.37 -9.17
C ASP A 693 24.71 29.23 -8.85
N HIS A 694 25.09 29.20 -7.56
CA HIS A 694 26.48 29.01 -7.13
C HIS A 694 27.05 27.65 -7.58
N LEU A 695 26.24 26.59 -7.55
CA LEU A 695 26.64 25.26 -8.03
C LEU A 695 26.83 25.21 -9.55
N VAL A 696 26.07 26.00 -10.31
CA VAL A 696 26.26 26.16 -11.75
C VAL A 696 27.55 26.94 -12.02
N GLU A 697 27.82 28.01 -11.29
CA GLU A 697 29.06 28.80 -11.37
C GLU A 697 30.30 27.93 -11.09
N GLN A 698 30.20 26.98 -10.15
CA GLN A 698 31.25 25.99 -9.84
C GLN A 698 31.33 24.84 -10.85
N GLY A 699 30.40 24.75 -11.80
CA GLY A 699 30.33 23.66 -12.77
C GLY A 699 29.92 22.32 -12.16
N LEU A 700 29.24 22.29 -11.01
CA LEU A 700 28.69 21.09 -10.38
C LEU A 700 27.28 20.74 -10.87
N LEU A 701 26.51 21.73 -11.32
CA LEU A 701 25.19 21.55 -11.96
C LEU A 701 25.15 22.24 -13.34
N ALA A 702 24.21 21.85 -14.20
CA ALA A 702 24.03 22.48 -15.52
C ALA A 702 23.01 23.63 -15.46
N LEU A 703 21.94 23.44 -14.70
CA LEU A 703 20.91 24.43 -14.40
C LEU A 703 20.71 24.53 -12.89
N ARG A 704 20.31 25.70 -12.39
CA ARG A 704 20.07 25.90 -10.95
C ARG A 704 18.92 25.01 -10.43
N GLU A 705 17.94 24.71 -11.27
CA GLU A 705 16.79 23.86 -10.94
C GLU A 705 17.16 22.37 -10.86
N ASP A 706 18.33 21.96 -11.37
CA ASP A 706 18.80 20.56 -11.31
C ASP A 706 18.90 20.06 -9.86
N LEU A 707 19.08 20.98 -8.91
CA LEU A 707 19.11 20.69 -7.47
C LEU A 707 17.82 20.03 -6.96
N PHE A 708 16.65 20.37 -7.51
CA PHE A 708 15.39 19.77 -7.08
C PHE A 708 15.26 18.29 -7.46
N TYR A 709 16.09 17.83 -8.40
CA TYR A 709 16.12 16.43 -8.85
C TYR A 709 17.04 15.53 -8.00
N LEU A 710 17.69 16.09 -6.99
CA LEU A 710 18.45 15.34 -5.99
C LEU A 710 17.54 14.98 -4.81
N ALA A 711 17.64 13.76 -4.29
CA ALA A 711 17.02 13.42 -3.01
C ALA A 711 17.67 14.21 -1.86
N LEU A 712 17.01 14.31 -0.71
CA LEU A 712 17.49 15.07 0.44
C LEU A 712 18.87 14.60 0.91
N GLU A 713 19.11 13.28 0.94
CA GLU A 713 20.41 12.69 1.31
C GLU A 713 21.50 13.00 0.29
N GLU A 714 21.15 13.02 -1.01
CA GLU A 714 22.05 13.39 -2.10
C GLU A 714 22.40 14.89 -2.04
N PHE A 715 21.42 15.73 -1.68
CA PHE A 715 21.64 17.17 -1.44
C PHE A 715 22.54 17.40 -0.21
N GLU A 716 22.32 16.67 0.89
CA GLU A 716 23.18 16.72 2.08
C GLU A 716 24.62 16.28 1.74
N ALA A 717 24.80 15.22 0.95
CA ALA A 717 26.10 14.75 0.47
C ALA A 717 26.80 15.76 -0.45
N LEU A 718 26.05 16.40 -1.36
CA LEU A 718 26.57 17.50 -2.19
C LEU A 718 27.05 18.67 -1.32
N CYS A 719 26.29 19.06 -0.30
CA CYS A 719 26.68 20.11 0.64
C CYS A 719 27.90 19.73 1.48
N ALA A 720 28.07 18.44 1.79
CA ALA A 720 29.25 17.93 2.49
C ALA A 720 30.52 17.87 1.62
N GLY A 721 30.43 18.23 0.33
CA GLY A 721 31.56 18.27 -0.59
C GLY A 721 31.91 16.90 -1.20
N GLU A 722 30.99 15.94 -1.18
CA GLU A 722 31.20 14.63 -1.79
C GLU A 722 31.45 14.77 -3.30
N GLN A 723 32.47 14.07 -3.77
CA GLN A 723 32.89 14.09 -5.17
C GLN A 723 32.08 13.07 -5.97
N ARG A 724 31.07 13.55 -6.70
CA ARG A 724 30.23 12.74 -7.60
C ARG A 724 29.94 13.54 -8.86
N ASN A 725 29.61 12.84 -9.96
CA ASN A 725 29.13 13.50 -11.16
C ASN A 725 27.66 13.93 -10.99
N TRP A 726 27.46 15.04 -10.26
CA TRP A 726 26.16 15.60 -9.91
C TRP A 726 25.35 16.03 -11.14
N LYS A 727 26.01 16.57 -12.17
CA LYS A 727 25.40 16.93 -13.46
C LYS A 727 24.70 15.76 -14.13
N ASP A 728 25.41 14.64 -14.29
CA ASP A 728 24.87 13.47 -14.96
C ASP A 728 23.77 12.80 -14.14
N LEU A 729 23.90 12.80 -12.80
CA LEU A 729 22.86 12.31 -11.89
C LEU A 729 21.58 13.13 -12.02
N ALA A 730 21.66 14.46 -11.91
CA ALA A 730 20.49 15.32 -12.00
C ALA A 730 19.84 15.25 -13.38
N ARG A 731 20.64 15.18 -14.47
CA ARG A 731 20.12 14.96 -15.83
C ARG A 731 19.35 13.64 -15.93
N ALA A 732 19.92 12.54 -15.45
CA ALA A 732 19.27 11.23 -15.48
C ALA A 732 17.95 11.22 -14.69
N ARG A 733 17.90 11.87 -13.52
CA ARG A 733 16.69 12.00 -12.70
C ARG A 733 15.63 12.87 -13.36
N ARG A 734 16.02 13.92 -14.07
CA ARG A 734 15.10 14.76 -14.85
C ARG A 734 14.50 14.01 -16.03
N GLU A 735 15.30 13.22 -16.74
CA GLU A 735 14.83 12.36 -17.82
C GLU A 735 13.88 11.26 -17.29
N GLU A 736 14.20 10.64 -16.16
CA GLU A 736 13.33 9.71 -15.44
C GLU A 736 12.00 10.37 -15.03
N HIS A 737 12.05 11.54 -14.39
CA HIS A 737 10.88 12.32 -13.99
C HIS A 737 9.96 12.64 -15.17
N SER A 738 10.55 13.02 -16.31
CA SER A 738 9.82 13.27 -17.56
C SER A 738 9.15 12.01 -18.10
N ARG A 739 9.84 10.85 -18.05
CA ARG A 739 9.25 9.55 -18.45
C ARG A 739 8.08 9.16 -17.56
N TYR A 740 8.18 9.37 -16.25
CA TYR A 740 7.08 9.12 -15.31
C TYR A 740 5.85 10.01 -15.57
N GLY A 741 6.04 11.18 -16.18
CA GLY A 741 4.96 12.03 -16.69
C GLY A 741 4.01 11.37 -17.69
N LEU A 742 4.49 10.37 -18.41
CA LEU A 742 3.72 9.66 -19.43
C LEU A 742 2.96 8.45 -18.87
N VAL A 743 3.31 8.00 -17.66
CA VAL A 743 2.73 6.82 -17.02
C VAL A 743 1.49 7.23 -16.24
N GLN A 744 0.37 6.56 -16.53
CA GLN A 744 -0.83 6.62 -15.70
C GLN A 744 -0.68 5.64 -14.53
N VAL A 745 -1.05 6.07 -13.33
CA VAL A 745 -1.00 5.22 -12.13
C VAL A 745 -2.36 5.25 -11.43
N PRO A 746 -2.78 4.15 -10.79
CA PRO A 746 -4.03 4.11 -10.05
C PRO A 746 -3.95 4.99 -8.79
N ASP A 747 -5.10 5.52 -8.35
CA ASP A 747 -5.17 6.37 -7.16
C ASP A 747 -5.02 5.58 -5.84
N THR A 748 -5.28 4.27 -5.89
CA THR A 748 -5.07 3.32 -4.79
C THR A 748 -4.19 2.17 -5.30
N ILE A 749 -3.19 1.77 -4.51
CA ILE A 749 -2.39 0.57 -4.79
C ILE A 749 -2.54 -0.43 -3.64
N ARG A 750 -2.55 -1.72 -4.01
CA ARG A 750 -2.54 -2.84 -3.09
C ARG A 750 -1.40 -3.73 -3.55
N ASP A 751 -0.32 -3.83 -2.78
CA ASP A 751 0.90 -4.49 -3.25
C ASP A 751 0.73 -6.00 -3.50
N TRP A 752 -0.35 -6.59 -2.99
CA TRP A 752 -0.73 -7.98 -3.25
C TRP A 752 -1.53 -8.18 -4.55
N GLN A 753 -2.13 -7.13 -5.10
CA GLN A 753 -2.75 -7.19 -6.42
C GLN A 753 -1.66 -6.98 -7.48
N GLU A 754 -1.67 -7.77 -8.54
CA GLU A 754 -0.83 -7.45 -9.69
C GLU A 754 -1.14 -6.03 -10.14
N PRO A 755 -0.13 -5.24 -10.56
CA PRO A 755 -0.42 -4.09 -11.38
C PRO A 755 -1.25 -4.64 -12.54
N ILE A 756 -2.49 -4.18 -12.68
CA ILE A 756 -3.21 -4.39 -13.92
C ILE A 756 -2.47 -3.53 -14.95
N GLU A 757 -1.36 -4.04 -15.48
CA GLU A 757 -0.73 -3.47 -16.66
C GLU A 757 -1.75 -3.61 -17.79
N GLY A 758 -2.40 -2.51 -18.12
CA GLY A 758 -3.45 -2.51 -19.12
C GLY A 758 -4.85 -2.77 -18.57
N GLU A 759 -5.21 -2.19 -17.42
CA GLU A 759 -6.56 -1.61 -17.37
C GLU A 759 -6.52 -0.40 -18.34
N GLU A 760 -6.61 -0.70 -19.64
CA GLU A 760 -7.51 0.09 -20.46
C GLU A 760 -8.77 0.20 -19.61
N ALA A 761 -9.11 1.42 -19.17
CA ALA A 761 -10.36 1.69 -18.51
C ALA A 761 -11.53 1.51 -19.52
N GLY A 762 -11.57 0.38 -20.21
CA GLY A 762 -12.72 -0.23 -20.86
C GLY A 762 -13.58 -0.92 -19.82
N GLY A 763 -13.93 -0.19 -18.76
CA GLY A 763 -15.18 -0.46 -18.08
C GLY A 763 -16.29 -0.23 -19.10
N SER A 764 -16.80 -1.31 -19.68
CA SER A 764 -18.00 -1.31 -20.49
C SER A 764 -19.18 -0.81 -19.64
N GLN A 765 -19.39 0.50 -19.59
CA GLN A 765 -20.62 1.11 -19.10
C GLN A 765 -20.94 2.37 -19.93
N GLY A 766 -21.66 2.14 -21.02
CA GLY A 766 -22.55 3.09 -21.68
C GLY A 766 -21.90 4.24 -22.43
N GLU A 767 -22.20 4.34 -23.72
CA GLU A 767 -22.35 5.62 -24.44
C GLU A 767 -23.49 6.47 -23.82
N GLY A 768 -23.43 6.72 -22.52
CA GLY A 768 -24.34 7.62 -21.84
C GLY A 768 -23.87 9.05 -22.09
N ARG A 769 -24.78 9.90 -22.57
CA ARG A 769 -24.61 11.38 -22.63
C ARG A 769 -24.30 12.05 -21.28
N GLN A 770 -24.10 11.29 -20.21
CA GLN A 770 -24.13 11.73 -18.82
C GLN A 770 -22.97 11.14 -18.02
N LEU A 771 -22.09 12.01 -17.50
CA LEU A 771 -21.07 11.66 -16.50
C LEU A 771 -21.63 11.92 -15.10
N ARG A 772 -21.13 11.20 -14.09
CA ARG A 772 -21.52 11.35 -12.69
C ARG A 772 -20.31 11.71 -11.81
N GLY A 773 -20.56 12.49 -10.78
CA GLY A 773 -19.58 12.89 -9.76
C GLY A 773 -20.24 13.23 -8.44
N VAL A 774 -19.41 13.64 -7.49
CA VAL A 774 -19.83 14.08 -6.15
C VAL A 774 -19.95 15.59 -6.13
N ALA A 775 -21.12 16.06 -5.69
CA ALA A 775 -21.41 17.47 -5.48
C ALA A 775 -20.57 18.05 -4.33
N ILE A 776 -19.75 19.05 -4.64
CA ILE A 776 -19.08 19.86 -3.62
C ILE A 776 -19.93 21.07 -3.29
N SER A 777 -20.29 21.84 -4.30
CA SER A 777 -21.05 23.08 -4.18
C SER A 777 -22.25 23.02 -5.11
N ALA A 778 -23.44 23.21 -4.55
CA ALA A 778 -24.70 23.08 -5.28
C ALA A 778 -24.89 24.22 -6.28
N GLY A 779 -25.59 23.93 -7.38
CA GLY A 779 -25.86 24.88 -8.45
C GLY A 779 -25.87 24.21 -9.82
N GLN A 780 -26.29 24.96 -10.83
CA GLN A 780 -26.24 24.54 -12.22
C GLN A 780 -25.46 25.57 -13.02
N ALA A 781 -24.66 25.10 -13.97
CA ALA A 781 -23.93 25.96 -14.90
C ALA A 781 -23.86 25.29 -16.27
N GLU A 782 -23.80 26.11 -17.32
CA GLU A 782 -23.67 25.66 -18.70
C GLU A 782 -22.65 26.54 -19.40
N GLY A 783 -21.75 25.91 -20.16
CA GLY A 783 -20.69 26.62 -20.87
C GLY A 783 -19.69 25.68 -21.54
N PRO A 784 -18.73 26.26 -22.30
CA PRO A 784 -17.70 25.49 -22.98
C PRO A 784 -16.67 24.95 -21.99
N VAL A 785 -16.21 23.72 -22.23
CA VAL A 785 -15.16 23.06 -21.45
C VAL A 785 -13.81 23.75 -21.68
N ARG A 786 -13.11 24.02 -20.58
CA ARG A 786 -11.72 24.51 -20.57
C ARG A 786 -10.84 23.59 -19.73
N ILE A 787 -9.92 22.88 -20.37
CA ILE A 787 -9.04 21.93 -19.67
C ILE A 787 -7.82 22.68 -19.13
N VAL A 788 -7.68 22.70 -17.80
CA VAL A 788 -6.59 23.41 -17.09
C VAL A 788 -5.75 22.40 -16.32
N ARG A 789 -4.47 22.28 -16.69
CA ARG A 789 -3.51 21.39 -16.02
C ARG A 789 -2.42 22.17 -15.28
N SER A 790 -2.15 23.40 -15.72
CA SER A 790 -1.06 24.22 -15.22
C SER A 790 -1.37 25.72 -15.28
N PRO A 791 -0.61 26.57 -14.57
CA PRO A 791 -0.74 28.03 -14.64
C PRO A 791 -0.59 28.64 -16.03
N THR A 792 0.10 27.97 -16.96
CA THR A 792 0.24 28.44 -18.35
C THR A 792 -1.07 28.34 -19.13
N ASP A 793 -1.99 27.48 -18.69
CA ASP A 793 -3.30 27.33 -19.32
C ASP A 793 -4.27 28.46 -18.97
N TRP A 794 -3.97 29.25 -17.93
CA TRP A 794 -4.89 30.26 -17.38
C TRP A 794 -5.25 31.35 -18.39
N GLY A 795 -4.32 31.70 -19.28
CA GLY A 795 -4.59 32.68 -20.34
C GLY A 795 -5.59 32.22 -21.40
N ARG A 796 -5.94 30.93 -21.43
CA ARG A 796 -6.96 30.37 -22.32
C ARG A 796 -8.38 30.45 -21.73
N VAL A 797 -8.50 30.63 -20.41
CA VAL A 797 -9.77 30.65 -19.69
C VAL A 797 -10.54 31.92 -20.01
N ARG A 798 -11.83 31.78 -20.33
CA ARG A 798 -12.75 32.88 -20.62
C ARG A 798 -13.92 32.87 -19.65
N GLN A 799 -14.57 34.04 -19.52
CA GLN A 799 -15.75 34.16 -18.68
C GLN A 799 -16.87 33.24 -19.19
N GLY A 800 -17.46 32.47 -18.27
CA GLY A 800 -18.51 31.51 -18.60
C GLY A 800 -18.00 30.08 -18.90
N ASP A 801 -16.68 29.85 -18.93
CA ASP A 801 -16.12 28.52 -19.17
C ASP A 801 -16.43 27.56 -17.99
N ILE A 802 -16.60 26.27 -18.30
CA ILE A 802 -16.61 25.17 -17.33
C ILE A 802 -15.18 24.63 -17.22
N LEU A 803 -14.55 24.86 -16.06
CA LEU A 803 -13.18 24.40 -15.81
C LEU A 803 -13.16 22.89 -15.62
N VAL A 804 -12.32 22.19 -16.38
CA VAL A 804 -12.08 20.75 -16.22
C VAL A 804 -10.63 20.57 -15.77
N VAL A 805 -10.45 20.08 -14.55
CA VAL A 805 -9.14 19.97 -13.88
C VAL A 805 -8.89 18.54 -13.39
N PRO A 806 -7.63 18.09 -13.28
CA PRO A 806 -7.35 16.80 -12.65
C PRO A 806 -7.71 16.83 -11.16
N VAL A 807 -7.38 17.92 -10.46
CA VAL A 807 -7.62 18.07 -9.02
C VAL A 807 -8.00 19.52 -8.68
N ILE A 808 -8.83 19.68 -7.67
CA ILE A 808 -9.22 20.98 -7.12
C ILE A 808 -8.14 21.54 -6.17
N ASP A 809 -7.25 22.37 -6.70
CA ASP A 809 -6.14 22.99 -5.96
C ASP A 809 -6.46 24.45 -5.53
N PRO A 810 -6.08 24.88 -4.30
CA PRO A 810 -6.28 26.25 -3.83
C PRO A 810 -5.59 27.33 -4.66
N GLY A 811 -4.49 27.00 -5.34
CA GLY A 811 -3.82 27.87 -6.29
C GLY A 811 -4.69 28.25 -7.49
N LEU A 812 -5.77 27.51 -7.77
CA LEU A 812 -6.75 27.84 -8.81
C LEU A 812 -7.72 28.96 -8.40
N ALA A 813 -7.64 29.50 -7.18
CA ALA A 813 -8.55 30.55 -6.67
C ALA A 813 -8.81 31.68 -7.67
N PRO A 814 -7.79 32.25 -8.34
CA PRO A 814 -8.02 33.34 -9.29
C PRO A 814 -9.00 32.95 -10.41
N LEU A 815 -8.99 31.70 -10.87
CA LEU A 815 -9.87 31.22 -11.94
C LEU A 815 -11.33 31.08 -11.54
N PHE A 816 -11.64 30.91 -10.25
CA PHE A 816 -13.01 30.69 -9.78
C PHE A 816 -13.92 31.90 -10.06
N SER A 817 -13.32 33.08 -10.15
CA SER A 817 -14.01 34.32 -10.49
C SER A 817 -14.47 34.42 -11.94
N VAL A 818 -13.83 33.66 -12.84
CA VAL A 818 -14.08 33.68 -14.30
C VAL A 818 -14.96 32.50 -14.72
N ALA A 819 -14.84 31.37 -14.01
CA ALA A 819 -15.54 30.14 -14.31
C ALA A 819 -17.06 30.22 -14.04
N ALA A 820 -17.86 29.61 -14.90
CA ALA A 820 -19.27 29.33 -14.61
C ALA A 820 -19.43 28.11 -13.70
N GLY A 821 -18.48 27.17 -13.75
CA GLY A 821 -18.48 25.95 -12.96
C GLY A 821 -17.15 25.21 -13.04
N LEU A 822 -16.94 24.21 -12.16
CA LEU A 822 -15.74 23.39 -12.14
C LEU A 822 -16.07 21.90 -12.03
N VAL A 823 -15.38 21.08 -12.81
CA VAL A 823 -15.44 19.62 -12.77
C VAL A 823 -14.02 19.07 -12.57
N ALA A 824 -13.82 18.27 -11.53
CA ALA A 824 -12.53 17.65 -11.23
C ALA A 824 -12.57 16.11 -11.28
N GLU A 825 -11.48 15.49 -11.70
CA GLU A 825 -11.32 14.03 -11.63
C GLU A 825 -11.26 13.55 -10.19
N MET A 826 -10.69 14.36 -9.29
CA MET A 826 -10.56 14.03 -7.88
C MET A 826 -10.77 15.26 -6.99
N GLY A 827 -11.45 15.04 -5.85
CA GLY A 827 -11.53 16.00 -4.75
C GLY A 827 -12.24 15.44 -3.52
N GLY A 828 -11.74 15.77 -2.34
CA GLY A 828 -12.34 15.50 -1.04
C GLY A 828 -13.45 16.50 -0.75
N THR A 829 -14.53 16.03 -0.11
CA THR A 829 -15.71 16.86 0.21
C THR A 829 -15.44 17.93 1.27
N LEU A 830 -14.37 17.75 2.04
CA LEU A 830 -13.86 18.65 3.06
C LEU A 830 -12.43 19.13 2.74
N SER A 831 -12.01 18.97 1.47
CA SER A 831 -10.74 19.49 0.98
C SER A 831 -10.73 21.01 1.00
N HIS A 832 -9.52 21.58 0.94
CA HIS A 832 -9.37 23.02 0.97
C HIS A 832 -9.99 23.69 -0.27
N GLY A 833 -9.72 23.16 -1.47
CA GLY A 833 -10.34 23.62 -2.71
C GLY A 833 -11.88 23.51 -2.68
N ALA A 834 -12.42 22.45 -2.05
CA ALA A 834 -13.86 22.30 -1.88
C ALA A 834 -14.49 23.35 -0.96
N ILE A 835 -13.80 23.74 0.11
CA ILE A 835 -14.23 24.83 1.00
C ILE A 835 -14.27 26.14 0.21
N MET A 836 -13.21 26.47 -0.54
CA MET A 836 -13.14 27.69 -1.34
C MET A 836 -14.24 27.77 -2.40
N ALA A 837 -14.50 26.67 -3.12
CA ALA A 837 -15.57 26.62 -4.11
C ALA A 837 -16.95 26.91 -3.50
N ARG A 838 -17.23 26.34 -2.31
CA ARG A 838 -18.47 26.62 -1.56
C ARG A 838 -18.55 28.06 -1.07
N GLU A 839 -17.43 28.61 -0.61
CA GLU A 839 -17.31 29.99 -0.14
C GLU A 839 -17.32 31.03 -1.27
N TYR A 840 -17.17 30.63 -2.53
CA TYR A 840 -17.45 31.52 -3.65
C TYR A 840 -18.86 31.28 -4.22
N GLY A 841 -19.45 30.10 -3.97
CA GLY A 841 -20.72 29.70 -4.57
C GLY A 841 -20.60 29.20 -6.00
N LEU A 842 -19.39 28.83 -6.43
CA LEU A 842 -19.16 28.21 -7.74
C LEU A 842 -19.79 26.80 -7.75
N PRO A 843 -20.60 26.42 -8.76
CA PRO A 843 -21.08 25.05 -8.92
C PRO A 843 -19.90 24.11 -9.20
N VAL A 844 -19.70 23.10 -8.34
CA VAL A 844 -18.53 22.20 -8.42
C VAL A 844 -18.90 20.72 -8.26
N LEU A 845 -18.43 19.91 -9.21
CA LEU A 845 -18.43 18.45 -9.19
C LEU A 845 -17.00 17.92 -9.10
N VAL A 846 -16.77 16.93 -8.24
CA VAL A 846 -15.47 16.24 -8.13
C VAL A 846 -15.67 14.73 -8.20
N ASN A 847 -14.58 13.97 -8.26
CA ASN A 847 -14.63 12.51 -8.39
C ASN A 847 -15.41 12.08 -9.64
N VAL A 848 -15.23 12.81 -10.76
CA VAL A 848 -15.73 12.42 -12.08
C VAL A 848 -14.62 11.67 -12.81
N PRO A 849 -14.65 10.33 -12.88
CA PRO A 849 -13.51 9.57 -13.36
C PRO A 849 -13.12 9.93 -14.80
N HIS A 850 -11.82 10.19 -15.01
CA HIS A 850 -11.22 10.50 -16.31
C HIS A 850 -11.85 11.67 -17.07
N VAL A 851 -12.45 12.64 -16.37
CA VAL A 851 -13.14 13.76 -17.03
C VAL A 851 -12.23 14.59 -17.94
N THR A 852 -10.93 14.70 -17.63
CA THR A 852 -9.97 15.45 -18.46
C THR A 852 -9.65 14.75 -19.79
N GLN A 853 -10.04 13.47 -19.92
CA GLN A 853 -9.87 12.66 -21.13
C GLN A 853 -11.21 12.44 -21.84
N ARG A 854 -12.32 12.42 -21.09
CA ARG A 854 -13.68 12.17 -21.60
C ARG A 854 -14.35 13.41 -22.18
N LEU A 855 -13.96 14.61 -21.75
CA LEU A 855 -14.43 15.88 -22.30
C LEU A 855 -13.34 16.51 -23.17
N SER A 856 -13.75 17.15 -24.25
CA SER A 856 -12.86 17.83 -25.19
C SER A 856 -12.85 19.35 -24.97
N GLU A 857 -11.73 19.98 -25.31
CA GLU A 857 -11.60 21.45 -25.28
C GLU A 857 -12.71 22.13 -26.10
N ASN A 858 -13.35 23.17 -25.54
CA ASN A 858 -14.49 23.91 -26.08
C ASN A 858 -15.81 23.11 -26.25
N GLU A 859 -15.91 21.87 -25.77
CA GLU A 859 -17.16 21.10 -25.77
C GLU A 859 -18.23 21.79 -24.89
N GLN A 860 -19.47 21.91 -25.36
CA GLN A 860 -20.55 22.50 -24.56
C GLN A 860 -21.13 21.49 -23.58
N VAL A 861 -21.08 21.83 -22.28
CA VAL A 861 -21.57 20.96 -21.22
C VAL A 861 -22.46 21.72 -20.25
N LYS A 862 -23.45 21.00 -19.70
CA LYS A 862 -24.27 21.45 -18.58
C LYS A 862 -23.96 20.61 -17.35
N ILE A 863 -23.59 21.27 -16.26
CA ILE A 863 -23.35 20.64 -14.97
C ILE A 863 -24.55 20.89 -14.04
N ASP A 864 -25.01 19.83 -13.39
CA ASP A 864 -25.97 19.92 -12.29
C ASP A 864 -25.31 19.33 -11.04
N CYS A 865 -24.86 20.24 -10.17
CA CYS A 865 -24.19 19.89 -8.94
C CYS A 865 -25.17 19.52 -7.81
N THR A 866 -26.48 19.59 -8.03
CA THR A 866 -27.48 19.07 -7.08
C THR A 866 -27.72 17.59 -7.35
N GLU A 867 -27.84 17.22 -8.63
CA GLU A 867 -28.03 15.83 -9.06
C GLU A 867 -26.71 15.05 -9.20
N GLY A 868 -25.55 15.72 -9.20
CA GLY A 868 -24.24 15.07 -9.25
C GLY A 868 -23.80 14.69 -10.68
N ILE A 869 -24.19 15.46 -11.69
CA ILE A 869 -24.13 15.02 -13.10
C ILE A 869 -23.57 16.08 -14.06
N VAL A 870 -22.90 15.62 -15.11
CA VAL A 870 -22.47 16.42 -16.26
C VAL A 870 -23.17 15.87 -17.49
N ARG A 871 -23.91 16.70 -18.21
CA ARG A 871 -24.56 16.34 -19.48
C ARG A 871 -23.86 17.07 -20.62
N ARG A 872 -23.57 16.35 -21.71
CA ARG A 872 -23.16 16.99 -22.97
C ARG A 872 -24.37 17.72 -23.55
N SER A 873 -24.26 19.01 -23.81
CA SER A 873 -25.33 19.74 -24.52
C SER A 873 -25.36 19.22 -25.95
N ALA A 874 -26.56 18.90 -26.46
CA ALA A 874 -26.70 18.51 -27.87
C ALA A 874 -26.28 19.70 -28.74
N ALA A 875 -25.40 19.45 -29.70
CA ALA A 875 -24.96 20.44 -30.69
C ALA A 875 -26.12 21.00 -31.50
#